data_AF-A0A1R2BDF4-F1
#
_entry.id   AF-A0A1R2BDF4-F1
#
_cell.length_a   1.000
_cell.length_b   1.000
_cell.length_c   1.000
_cell.angle_alpha   90.00
_cell.angle_beta   90.00
_cell.angle_gamma   90.00
#
_symmetry.space_group_name_H-M   'P 1'
#
loop_
_entity.id
_entity.type
_entity.pdbx_description
1 polymer ?
#
loop_
_entity_poly.entity_id
_entity_poly.type
_entity_poly.pdbx_seq_one_letter_code
_entity_poly.pdbx_strand_id
1 'polypeptide(L)'
;MKRGPSKCDETLRPKQKFQNLDFLTGIDRFHNFFTPGAYDPKKKQTFRLEPFIEATSSGCDEFYSTTLHKRMIGIESSPILNIMSNYVDFLLLNSNKDFETKNFIYSHVMNHVYKHKTMIKDNTETNPTIKDQAFTSAIAVILVPTLGHAKHCIEFMVNQHCKGNWKKVSKFSMKKYKEIFEDEPELDSDAVKLGITLGDKDMHLFSNFKKCDIILATPMSLKQGLEKSEDKIDTGILCSIQISVVLDCHMLLMQNWDHIEDIFKNMNLMPDRDSVTTDLNRIRDEYLDGNSNNFRQLIIQTDFLSPIIMSLFNRNHNFRGKAKTIEHCTGTIFPCLQKFRKFQASSTSEINEKRYEYFCQYWLRIKEEIPTKSVIFVQSYFEYVRLKSFLEENDPGISCLCEYTSKPERQRSVAQWSKNTSKALCITERLAYFRPLKLREISNVFFYSLPEFKENYESLVRASEESTAIFCKYDAFSLQRIVGDTKAEKMIVSNSEIFIYKNMIFLALIHLVSSECVKIECQDTYDPDFRCIEITETIKVAACPAGMYCPSYSSIATYNQKLTFVDTYCEPLPYSPPVDLCTNTTYDQSQLPGDQCCNNNNCLSGICNNLICDGLTKGSSCIDSSICAPGLYCGPSNTCVTSLKKGSKCINDLECQIGYGCNKGFCIELWSLGLTYGVEDAKFCESNYAFEGYCDMIQIYLNGTKLISEPFTCNLVDTCVYHSAAFRKSYDEEPCLCSGDPNLKQGYCGLYINHVEGMFENLFKDMKYSSSKCSGAKAHSSDPFELWQCGSISSDKYEKYVETTRRNLNWNLYKSGVLDGCAETITLFTSGSVLLGILGGWIIV
;
A
#
# COMPACT_ATOMS: atom_id res chain seq x y z
N MET A 1 46.57 -47.18 -24.20
CA MET A 1 46.15 -47.14 -22.78
C MET A 1 44.83 -46.38 -22.68
N LYS A 2 43.85 -46.96 -21.99
CA LYS A 2 42.47 -46.47 -21.85
C LYS A 2 42.40 -45.13 -21.09
N ARG A 3 41.65 -44.15 -21.60
CA ARG A 3 40.85 -43.20 -20.81
C ARG A 3 39.56 -42.95 -21.60
N GLY A 4 38.43 -43.35 -21.02
CA GLY A 4 37.10 -43.27 -21.64
C GLY A 4 36.50 -41.86 -21.59
N PRO A 5 35.38 -41.64 -22.30
CA PRO A 5 34.74 -40.33 -22.41
C PRO A 5 34.09 -39.90 -21.09
N SER A 6 34.21 -38.61 -20.79
CA SER A 6 33.58 -37.94 -19.65
C SER A 6 32.05 -37.96 -19.78
N LYS A 7 31.38 -38.45 -18.73
CA LYS A 7 29.92 -38.37 -18.56
C LYS A 7 29.47 -36.91 -18.42
N CYS A 8 29.17 -36.24 -19.54
CA CYS A 8 28.41 -34.97 -19.56
C CYS A 8 27.46 -34.87 -20.77
N ASP A 9 27.16 -35.96 -21.48
CA ASP A 9 26.53 -35.88 -22.82
C ASP A 9 25.17 -36.59 -22.99
N GLU A 10 24.43 -36.92 -21.92
CA GLU A 10 23.19 -37.71 -22.08
C GLU A 10 21.91 -37.28 -21.31
N THR A 11 21.84 -36.11 -20.66
CA THR A 11 20.66 -35.76 -19.84
C THR A 11 19.86 -34.51 -20.23
N LEU A 12 20.05 -33.94 -21.42
CA LEU A 12 19.18 -32.86 -21.93
C LEU A 12 18.37 -33.30 -23.15
N ARG A 13 17.34 -34.13 -22.90
CA ARG A 13 16.15 -34.17 -23.76
C ARG A 13 14.90 -34.22 -22.88
N PRO A 14 14.04 -33.19 -22.86
CA PRO A 14 12.69 -33.37 -22.38
C PRO A 14 11.90 -34.12 -23.45
N LYS A 15 11.77 -35.44 -23.30
CA LYS A 15 10.64 -36.17 -23.86
C LYS A 15 9.42 -35.89 -22.97
N GLN A 16 8.64 -34.88 -23.29
CA GLN A 16 7.25 -34.83 -22.85
C GLN A 16 6.36 -34.48 -24.04
N LYS A 17 5.41 -35.38 -24.31
CA LYS A 17 4.39 -35.25 -25.34
C LYS A 17 3.51 -34.04 -25.00
N PHE A 18 3.54 -33.01 -25.85
CA PHE A 18 2.52 -31.98 -25.89
C PHE A 18 1.24 -32.58 -26.46
N GLN A 19 0.32 -33.00 -25.59
CA GLN A 19 -1.08 -33.20 -25.97
C GLN A 19 -1.97 -32.60 -24.88
N ASN A 20 -2.73 -31.59 -25.28
CA ASN A 20 -3.85 -30.95 -24.59
C ASN A 20 -3.49 -30.10 -23.35
N LEU A 21 -3.16 -28.82 -23.60
CA LEU A 21 -3.31 -27.75 -22.61
C LEU A 21 -4.10 -26.63 -23.28
N ASP A 22 -5.36 -26.49 -22.87
CA ASP A 22 -6.23 -25.38 -23.26
C ASP A 22 -5.59 -24.05 -22.88
N PHE A 23 -5.64 -23.11 -23.82
CA PHE A 23 -5.17 -21.73 -23.67
C PHE A 23 -6.08 -20.99 -22.67
N LEU A 24 -5.83 -21.15 -21.37
CA LEU A 24 -6.47 -20.34 -20.35
C LEU A 24 -5.77 -18.98 -20.23
N THR A 25 -6.57 -17.91 -20.29
CA THR A 25 -6.12 -16.52 -20.20
C THR A 25 -5.50 -16.23 -18.83
N GLY A 26 -4.69 -15.17 -18.73
CA GLY A 26 -3.99 -14.79 -17.47
C GLY A 26 -4.90 -14.58 -16.25
N ILE A 27 -6.23 -14.49 -16.43
CA ILE A 27 -7.19 -14.39 -15.33
C ILE A 27 -7.52 -15.75 -14.70
N ASP A 28 -7.47 -16.87 -15.43
CA ASP A 28 -7.75 -18.18 -14.83
C ASP A 28 -6.62 -18.65 -13.90
N ARG A 29 -5.38 -18.14 -14.08
CA ARG A 29 -4.29 -18.32 -13.10
C ARG A 29 -4.47 -17.50 -11.82
N PHE A 30 -5.37 -16.51 -11.83
CA PHE A 30 -5.71 -15.72 -10.63
C PHE A 30 -6.49 -16.57 -9.61
N HIS A 31 -7.21 -17.60 -10.06
CA HIS A 31 -7.85 -18.57 -9.16
C HIS A 31 -6.85 -19.42 -8.36
N ASN A 32 -5.65 -19.69 -8.90
CA ASN A 32 -4.58 -20.38 -8.18
C ASN A 32 -3.75 -19.44 -7.29
N PHE A 33 -3.99 -18.12 -7.34
CA PHE A 33 -3.42 -17.18 -6.37
C PHE A 33 -4.06 -17.33 -4.98
N PHE A 34 -5.26 -17.94 -4.92
CA PHE A 34 -6.05 -18.14 -3.69
C PHE A 34 -6.08 -19.60 -3.21
N THR A 35 -5.21 -20.49 -3.71
CA THR A 35 -4.95 -21.75 -3.00
C THR A 35 -4.16 -21.48 -1.72
N PRO A 36 -4.50 -22.11 -0.59
CA PRO A 36 -3.96 -21.76 0.73
C PRO A 36 -2.48 -22.13 0.85
N GLY A 37 -1.62 -21.21 0.43
CA GLY A 37 -0.17 -21.23 0.62
C GLY A 37 0.27 -20.01 1.40
N ALA A 38 0.28 -20.13 2.73
CA ALA A 38 0.93 -19.28 3.72
C ALA A 38 1.19 -17.81 3.32
N TYR A 39 0.27 -16.93 3.70
CA TYR A 39 0.53 -15.50 3.85
C TYR A 39 1.42 -15.28 5.09
N ASP A 40 2.59 -14.65 4.89
CA ASP A 40 3.61 -14.37 5.91
C ASP A 40 3.62 -12.86 6.24
N PRO A 41 3.15 -12.44 7.43
CA PRO A 41 3.05 -11.03 7.78
C PRO A 41 4.40 -10.38 8.20
N LYS A 42 5.54 -11.10 8.21
CA LYS A 42 6.85 -10.56 8.64
C LYS A 42 7.70 -9.92 7.54
N LYS A 43 7.13 -9.69 6.36
CA LYS A 43 7.89 -9.43 5.14
C LYS A 43 7.69 -7.99 4.65
N LYS A 44 8.40 -7.03 5.28
CA LYS A 44 8.53 -5.65 4.77
C LYS A 44 9.34 -5.69 3.46
N GLN A 45 8.70 -5.23 2.39
CA GLN A 45 9.10 -5.30 0.97
C GLN A 45 9.37 -6.72 0.45
N THR A 46 8.43 -7.28 -0.30
CA THR A 46 8.62 -8.61 -0.91
C THR A 46 8.70 -8.58 -2.41
N PHE A 47 9.94 -8.60 -2.91
CA PHE A 47 10.23 -9.46 -4.04
C PHE A 47 9.94 -10.90 -3.59
N ARG A 48 8.74 -11.41 -3.89
CA ARG A 48 8.43 -12.82 -3.75
C ARG A 48 8.72 -13.47 -5.11
N LEU A 49 9.87 -14.15 -5.22
CA LEU A 49 10.05 -15.19 -6.22
C LEU A 49 9.11 -16.35 -5.82
N GLU A 50 7.83 -16.26 -6.21
CA GLU A 50 6.99 -17.45 -6.19
C GLU A 50 7.34 -18.37 -7.37
N PRO A 51 7.30 -19.69 -7.16
CA PRO A 51 8.14 -20.63 -7.88
C PRO A 51 7.62 -20.87 -9.28
N PHE A 52 8.37 -20.41 -10.28
CA PHE A 52 8.46 -21.10 -11.56
C PHE A 52 9.91 -21.50 -11.77
N ILE A 53 10.33 -22.50 -10.99
CA ILE A 53 11.20 -23.66 -11.27
C ILE A 53 11.45 -24.31 -9.90
N GLU A 54 10.93 -25.53 -9.68
CA GLU A 54 11.42 -26.40 -8.60
C GLU A 54 12.88 -26.75 -8.90
N ALA A 55 13.80 -26.25 -8.07
CA ALA A 55 15.13 -26.83 -7.94
C ALA A 55 15.28 -27.29 -6.48
N THR A 56 15.40 -28.60 -6.30
CA THR A 56 15.49 -29.27 -5.00
C THR A 56 16.66 -28.77 -4.15
N SER A 57 16.48 -28.89 -2.83
CA SER A 57 17.27 -28.52 -1.64
C SER A 57 18.80 -28.74 -1.60
N SER A 58 19.54 -28.56 -2.70
CA SER A 58 21.01 -28.63 -2.70
C SER A 58 21.71 -27.62 -3.62
N GLY A 59 21.05 -26.51 -4.01
CA GLY A 59 21.62 -25.57 -4.99
C GLY A 59 21.28 -24.09 -4.79
N CYS A 60 21.28 -23.58 -3.56
CA CYS A 60 21.03 -22.15 -3.29
C CYS A 60 22.25 -21.36 -2.80
N ASP A 61 23.48 -21.84 -3.07
CA ASP A 61 24.72 -21.11 -2.77
C ASP A 61 25.33 -20.35 -3.98
N GLU A 62 24.66 -20.30 -5.14
CA GLU A 62 25.19 -19.63 -6.34
C GLU A 62 24.23 -18.58 -6.93
N PHE A 63 24.00 -17.47 -6.24
CA PHE A 63 23.66 -16.22 -6.93
C PHE A 63 24.98 -15.49 -7.25
N TYR A 64 25.47 -15.65 -8.48
CA TYR A 64 26.72 -15.05 -8.94
C TYR A 64 26.79 -13.54 -8.63
N SER A 65 27.91 -13.13 -8.02
CA SER A 65 28.33 -11.75 -7.85
C SER A 65 28.05 -10.90 -9.10
N THR A 66 27.44 -9.72 -8.89
CA THR A 66 27.30 -8.66 -9.89
C THR A 66 28.69 -8.16 -10.31
N THR A 67 29.30 -8.83 -11.28
CA THR A 67 30.49 -8.28 -11.96
C THR A 67 30.03 -7.09 -12.79
N LEU A 68 30.01 -5.91 -12.19
CA LEU A 68 29.84 -4.66 -12.91
C LEU A 68 31.03 -4.49 -13.85
N HIS A 69 30.76 -4.07 -15.08
CA HIS A 69 31.82 -3.69 -15.99
C HIS A 69 32.62 -2.53 -15.36
N LYS A 70 33.93 -2.46 -15.59
CA LYS A 70 34.83 -1.42 -15.01
C LYS A 70 34.39 0.03 -15.28
N ARG A 71 33.51 0.26 -16.27
CA ARG A 71 32.93 1.58 -16.58
C ARG A 71 31.74 1.95 -15.69
N MET A 72 31.24 1.01 -14.89
CA MET A 72 30.08 1.12 -14.00
C MET A 72 30.49 1.14 -12.51
N ILE A 73 31.77 1.43 -12.22
CA ILE A 73 32.29 1.55 -10.85
C ILE A 73 31.64 2.76 -10.17
N GLY A 74 31.15 2.57 -8.93
CA GLY A 74 30.51 3.62 -8.12
C GLY A 74 28.98 3.57 -8.10
N ILE A 75 28.36 2.59 -8.76
CA ILE A 75 26.92 2.31 -8.63
C ILE A 75 26.72 1.45 -7.40
N GLU A 76 25.89 1.92 -6.47
CA GLU A 76 25.56 1.19 -5.24
C GLU A 76 24.87 -0.14 -5.55
N SER A 77 25.22 -1.17 -4.78
CA SER A 77 24.58 -2.47 -4.91
C SER A 77 23.13 -2.39 -4.44
N SER A 78 22.19 -2.63 -5.36
CA SER A 78 20.77 -2.72 -5.06
C SER A 78 20.26 -4.15 -5.29
N PRO A 79 19.35 -4.68 -4.45
CA PRO A 79 18.69 -5.95 -4.70
C PRO A 79 18.04 -6.03 -6.09
N ILE A 80 17.48 -4.92 -6.57
CA ILE A 80 16.87 -4.80 -7.90
C ILE A 80 17.91 -5.06 -9.00
N LEU A 81 19.08 -4.46 -8.87
CA LEU A 81 20.16 -4.63 -9.84
C LEU A 81 20.71 -6.07 -9.85
N ASN A 82 20.76 -6.73 -8.69
CA ASN A 82 21.16 -8.14 -8.59
C ASN A 82 20.15 -9.06 -9.30
N ILE A 83 18.85 -8.85 -9.11
CA ILE A 83 17.80 -9.63 -9.81
C ILE A 83 17.90 -9.43 -11.32
N MET A 84 17.99 -8.18 -11.79
CA MET A 84 18.13 -7.88 -13.22
C MET A 84 19.39 -8.50 -13.82
N SER A 85 20.48 -8.56 -13.07
CA SER A 85 21.76 -9.14 -13.51
C SER A 85 21.72 -10.65 -13.73
N ASN A 86 20.70 -11.34 -13.21
CA ASN A 86 20.43 -12.74 -13.53
C ASN A 86 19.72 -12.93 -14.88
N TYR A 87 19.39 -11.83 -15.59
CA TYR A 87 18.73 -11.85 -16.89
C TYR A 87 17.38 -12.59 -16.91
N VAL A 88 16.69 -12.66 -15.77
CA VAL A 88 15.30 -13.12 -15.66
C VAL A 88 14.34 -12.03 -16.13
N ASP A 89 13.18 -12.41 -16.68
CA ASP A 89 12.14 -11.41 -16.95
C ASP A 89 11.68 -10.81 -15.62
N PHE A 90 11.56 -9.49 -15.55
CA PHE A 90 11.35 -8.80 -14.30
C PHE A 90 10.23 -7.77 -14.38
N LEU A 91 9.18 -7.97 -13.59
CA LEU A 91 8.11 -6.99 -13.40
C LEU A 91 8.30 -6.27 -12.07
N LEU A 92 8.61 -4.98 -12.16
CA LEU A 92 8.94 -4.12 -11.04
C LEU A 92 7.82 -3.10 -10.78
N LEU A 93 7.23 -3.17 -9.60
CA LEU A 93 6.29 -2.19 -9.08
C LEU A 93 7.04 -1.06 -8.40
N ASN A 94 6.79 0.17 -8.82
CA ASN A 94 7.45 1.37 -8.32
C ASN A 94 6.51 2.18 -7.41
N SER A 95 6.19 1.64 -6.23
CA SER A 95 5.25 2.28 -5.29
C SER A 95 5.72 3.65 -4.78
N ASN A 96 7.02 3.94 -4.82
CA ASN A 96 7.62 5.16 -4.23
C ASN A 96 7.88 6.29 -5.24
N LYS A 97 7.58 6.12 -6.54
CA LYS A 97 7.78 7.13 -7.60
C LYS A 97 9.20 7.74 -7.70
N ASP A 98 10.20 7.20 -7.01
CA ASP A 98 11.56 7.73 -7.04
C ASP A 98 12.27 7.37 -8.35
N PHE A 99 12.99 8.36 -8.92
CA PHE A 99 13.79 8.18 -10.14
C PHE A 99 14.98 7.22 -9.94
N GLU A 100 15.34 6.92 -8.68
CA GLU A 100 16.42 5.99 -8.35
C GLU A 100 16.20 4.59 -8.94
N THR A 101 14.96 4.11 -8.98
CA THR A 101 14.61 2.82 -9.58
C THR A 101 14.92 2.78 -11.08
N LYS A 102 14.61 3.86 -11.81
CA LYS A 102 14.85 3.98 -13.26
C LYS A 102 16.35 3.99 -13.55
N ASN A 103 17.14 4.64 -12.69
CA ASN A 103 18.59 4.69 -12.80
C ASN A 103 19.24 3.31 -12.73
N PHE A 104 18.75 2.39 -11.88
CA PHE A 104 19.23 1.02 -11.86
C PHE A 104 18.94 0.27 -13.16
N ILE A 105 17.77 0.49 -13.77
CA ILE A 105 17.40 -0.13 -15.05
C ILE A 105 18.31 0.38 -16.18
N TYR A 106 18.51 1.70 -16.26
CA TYR A 106 19.43 2.29 -17.25
C TYR A 106 20.86 1.75 -17.08
N SER A 107 21.33 1.65 -15.83
CA SER A 107 22.64 1.09 -15.51
C SER A 107 22.75 -0.39 -15.92
N HIS A 108 21.71 -1.20 -15.71
CA HIS A 108 21.69 -2.59 -16.16
C HIS A 108 21.84 -2.69 -17.69
N VAL A 109 21.07 -1.88 -18.44
CA VAL A 109 21.16 -1.83 -19.91
C VAL A 109 22.56 -1.41 -20.37
N MET A 110 23.11 -0.33 -19.80
CA MET A 110 24.46 0.14 -20.14
C MET A 110 25.54 -0.90 -19.82
N ASN A 111 25.44 -1.54 -18.66
CA ASN A 111 26.37 -2.59 -18.24
C ASN A 111 26.36 -3.77 -19.21
N HIS A 112 25.16 -4.21 -19.63
CA HIS A 112 25.01 -5.26 -20.64
C HIS A 112 25.66 -4.88 -21.98
N VAL A 113 25.43 -3.66 -22.46
CA VAL A 113 26.04 -3.15 -23.70
C VAL A 113 27.57 -3.12 -23.60
N TYR A 114 28.12 -2.65 -22.47
CA TYR A 114 29.58 -2.64 -22.28
C TYR A 114 30.17 -4.04 -22.27
N LYS A 115 29.56 -4.98 -21.53
CA LYS A 115 29.99 -6.38 -21.50
C LYS A 115 29.97 -6.99 -22.90
N HIS A 116 28.89 -6.77 -23.65
CA HIS A 116 28.75 -7.28 -25.01
C HIS A 116 29.85 -6.74 -25.94
N LYS A 117 30.10 -5.43 -25.91
CA LYS A 117 31.15 -4.80 -26.71
C LYS A 117 32.56 -5.26 -26.34
N THR A 118 32.85 -5.37 -25.05
CA THR A 118 34.16 -5.86 -24.58
C THR A 118 34.37 -7.30 -25.00
N MET A 119 33.37 -8.18 -24.81
CA MET A 119 33.43 -9.57 -25.27
C MET A 119 33.70 -9.67 -26.78
N ILE A 120 32.99 -8.90 -27.61
CA ILE A 120 33.21 -8.90 -29.07
C ILE A 120 34.62 -8.44 -29.42
N LYS A 121 35.11 -7.39 -28.76
CA LYS A 121 36.45 -6.85 -28.99
C LYS A 121 37.52 -7.90 -28.65
N ASP A 122 37.42 -8.50 -27.47
CA ASP A 122 38.36 -9.51 -26.98
C ASP A 122 38.35 -10.76 -27.89
N ASN A 123 37.17 -11.22 -28.33
CA ASN A 123 37.05 -12.32 -29.28
C ASN A 123 37.62 -11.97 -30.67
N THR A 124 37.45 -10.73 -31.14
CA THR A 124 38.01 -10.32 -32.44
C THR A 124 39.53 -10.29 -32.40
N GLU A 125 40.13 -9.92 -31.26
CA GLU A 125 41.58 -9.94 -31.05
C GLU A 125 42.14 -11.36 -30.88
N THR A 126 41.37 -12.28 -30.27
CA THR A 126 41.84 -13.65 -29.93
C THR A 126 41.46 -14.73 -30.94
N ASN A 127 40.19 -14.78 -31.37
CA ASN A 127 39.70 -15.72 -32.37
C ASN A 127 38.47 -15.15 -33.12
N PRO A 128 38.68 -14.56 -34.32
CA PRO A 128 37.62 -13.90 -35.08
C PRO A 128 36.55 -14.84 -35.66
N THR A 129 36.73 -16.16 -35.54
CA THR A 129 35.77 -17.18 -36.03
C THR A 129 34.69 -17.53 -35.00
N ILE A 130 34.79 -17.01 -33.77
CA ILE A 130 33.77 -17.25 -32.74
C ILE A 130 32.45 -16.59 -33.14
N LYS A 131 31.37 -17.36 -33.04
CA LYS A 131 30.00 -16.88 -33.18
C LYS A 131 29.55 -16.16 -31.92
N ASP A 132 29.74 -14.84 -31.87
CA ASP A 132 29.52 -14.03 -30.69
C ASP A 132 28.54 -12.86 -30.87
N GLN A 133 28.10 -12.59 -32.10
CA GLN A 133 27.29 -11.42 -32.46
C GLN A 133 25.84 -11.78 -32.82
N ALA A 134 24.98 -10.75 -32.83
CA ALA A 134 23.62 -10.82 -33.35
C ALA A 134 23.54 -10.30 -34.81
N PHE A 135 22.36 -10.33 -35.41
CA PHE A 135 22.14 -9.87 -36.80
C PHE A 135 22.47 -8.37 -37.01
N THR A 136 22.24 -7.56 -35.98
CA THR A 136 22.41 -6.10 -35.95
C THR A 136 23.00 -5.67 -34.62
N SER A 137 23.55 -4.44 -34.55
CA SER A 137 24.22 -3.96 -33.33
C SER A 137 23.25 -3.61 -32.19
N ALA A 138 21.97 -3.41 -32.50
CA ALA A 138 20.97 -3.01 -31.51
C ALA A 138 20.54 -4.21 -30.67
N ILE A 139 21.00 -4.23 -29.41
CA ILE A 139 20.77 -5.32 -28.47
C ILE A 139 19.84 -4.94 -27.32
N ALA A 140 19.52 -3.65 -27.17
CA ALA A 140 18.57 -3.19 -26.16
C ALA A 140 17.51 -2.26 -26.74
N VAL A 141 16.29 -2.37 -26.25
CA VAL A 141 15.20 -1.42 -26.51
C VAL A 141 14.62 -0.94 -25.19
N ILE A 142 14.44 0.37 -25.07
CA ILE A 142 13.79 1.03 -23.94
C ILE A 142 12.58 1.78 -24.48
N LEU A 143 11.39 1.28 -24.12
CA LEU A 143 10.12 1.93 -24.40
C LEU A 143 9.80 2.87 -23.25
N VAL A 144 9.55 4.14 -23.59
CA VAL A 144 9.20 5.21 -22.65
C VAL A 144 7.86 5.84 -23.04
N PRO A 145 7.07 6.36 -22.09
CA PRO A 145 5.76 6.92 -22.40
C PRO A 145 5.83 8.31 -23.03
N THR A 146 6.79 9.14 -22.63
CA THR A 146 6.86 10.55 -23.07
C THR A 146 8.29 11.02 -23.36
N LEU A 147 8.40 12.16 -24.03
CA LEU A 147 9.65 12.86 -24.29
C LEU A 147 10.43 13.20 -23.02
N GLY A 148 9.74 13.56 -21.92
CA GLY A 148 10.37 13.80 -20.62
C GLY A 148 11.09 12.58 -20.05
N HIS A 149 10.54 11.38 -20.22
CA HIS A 149 11.19 10.12 -19.82
C HIS A 149 12.42 9.83 -20.67
N ALA A 150 12.33 10.10 -21.98
CA ALA A 150 13.47 9.98 -22.88
C ALA A 150 14.61 10.93 -22.49
N LYS A 151 14.27 12.19 -22.15
CA LYS A 151 15.23 13.20 -21.68
C LYS A 151 15.99 12.71 -20.44
N HIS A 152 15.25 12.26 -19.43
CA HIS A 152 15.83 11.74 -18.19
C HIS A 152 16.78 10.55 -18.46
N CYS A 153 16.37 9.61 -19.31
CA CYS A 153 17.23 8.49 -19.72
C CYS A 153 18.53 8.97 -20.39
N ILE A 154 18.45 9.92 -21.32
CA ILE A 154 19.62 10.46 -22.04
C ILE A 154 20.56 11.19 -21.08
N GLU A 155 20.03 12.08 -20.23
CA GLU A 155 20.82 12.83 -19.26
C GLU A 155 21.53 11.88 -18.28
N PHE A 156 20.84 10.84 -17.80
CA PHE A 156 21.45 9.79 -16.99
C PHE A 156 22.61 9.09 -17.73
N MET A 157 22.38 8.64 -18.97
CA MET A 157 23.41 7.97 -19.76
C MET A 157 24.60 8.87 -20.07
N VAL A 158 24.40 10.17 -20.33
CA VAL A 158 25.47 11.16 -20.49
C VAL A 158 26.26 11.30 -19.19
N ASN A 159 25.57 11.43 -18.06
CA ASN A 159 26.20 11.57 -16.76
C ASN A 159 27.08 10.36 -16.44
N GLN A 160 26.60 9.14 -16.70
CA GLN A 160 27.36 7.92 -16.44
C GLN A 160 28.47 7.66 -17.48
N HIS A 161 28.18 7.72 -18.78
CA HIS A 161 29.16 7.38 -19.82
C HIS A 161 30.18 8.50 -20.07
N CYS A 162 29.71 9.74 -20.17
CA CYS A 162 30.54 10.89 -20.50
C CYS A 162 31.09 11.62 -19.26
N LYS A 163 30.73 11.19 -18.04
CA LYS A 163 31.01 11.88 -16.77
C LYS A 163 30.42 13.30 -16.75
N GLY A 164 29.21 13.46 -17.29
CA GLY A 164 28.52 14.74 -17.43
C GLY A 164 29.11 15.70 -18.48
N ASN A 165 30.18 15.30 -19.17
CA ASN A 165 30.82 16.15 -20.17
C ASN A 165 30.15 16.03 -21.54
N TRP A 166 29.21 16.92 -21.82
CA TRP A 166 28.49 17.00 -23.11
C TRP A 166 29.39 17.25 -24.33
N LYS A 167 30.65 17.71 -24.17
CA LYS A 167 31.60 17.82 -25.29
C LYS A 167 32.01 16.46 -25.86
N LYS A 168 31.82 15.37 -25.10
CA LYS A 168 32.03 13.99 -25.54
C LYS A 168 30.81 13.41 -26.26
N VAL A 169 29.68 14.12 -26.27
CA VAL A 169 28.55 13.81 -27.13
C VAL A 169 28.82 14.43 -28.50
N SER A 170 28.58 13.68 -29.58
CA SER A 170 28.90 14.16 -30.92
C SER A 170 28.24 15.51 -31.23
N LYS A 171 28.91 16.39 -31.99
CA LYS A 171 28.39 17.75 -32.28
C LYS A 171 26.98 17.72 -32.90
N PHE A 172 26.74 16.78 -33.82
CA PHE A 172 25.44 16.57 -34.44
C PHE A 172 24.39 16.16 -33.40
N SER A 173 24.72 15.18 -32.55
CA SER A 173 23.86 14.71 -31.47
C SER A 173 23.50 15.81 -30.49
N MET A 174 24.47 16.66 -30.10
CA MET A 174 24.24 17.78 -29.19
C MET A 174 23.33 18.85 -29.81
N LYS A 175 23.54 19.20 -31.09
CA LYS A 175 22.66 20.16 -31.79
C LYS A 175 21.21 19.66 -31.81
N LYS A 176 21.01 18.43 -32.26
CA LYS A 176 19.68 17.81 -32.36
C LYS A 176 19.05 17.56 -30.98
N TYR A 177 19.84 17.31 -29.95
CA TYR A 177 19.35 17.21 -28.58
C TYR A 177 18.75 18.56 -28.12
N LYS A 178 19.44 19.68 -28.34
CA LYS A 178 18.93 21.00 -27.96
C LYS A 178 17.61 21.33 -28.67
N GLU A 179 17.57 21.10 -29.98
CA GLU A 179 16.38 21.33 -30.81
C GLU A 179 15.14 20.56 -30.34
N ILE A 180 15.31 19.39 -29.70
CA ILE A 180 14.20 18.51 -29.31
C ILE A 180 13.89 18.62 -27.80
N PHE A 181 14.90 18.81 -26.96
CA PHE A 181 14.78 18.67 -25.50
C PHE A 181 15.00 19.97 -24.70
N GLU A 182 15.48 21.04 -25.33
CA GLU A 182 15.72 22.36 -24.69
C GLU A 182 14.90 23.48 -25.32
N ASP A 183 14.76 23.49 -26.65
CA ASP A 183 14.04 24.53 -27.39
C ASP A 183 12.52 24.25 -27.36
N GLU A 184 11.80 24.90 -26.44
CA GLU A 184 10.33 24.77 -26.23
C GLU A 184 9.83 23.30 -26.20
N PRO A 185 10.35 22.45 -25.30
CA PRO A 185 10.09 21.02 -25.35
C PRO A 185 8.66 20.69 -24.93
N GLU A 186 7.92 19.99 -25.79
CA GLU A 186 6.67 19.32 -25.43
C GLU A 186 6.98 18.02 -24.68
N LEU A 187 7.31 18.10 -23.40
CA LEU A 187 7.77 16.95 -22.60
C LEU A 187 6.74 15.81 -22.49
N ASP A 188 5.45 16.11 -22.68
CA ASP A 188 4.35 15.13 -22.69
C ASP A 188 4.15 14.47 -24.07
N SER A 189 4.91 14.89 -25.09
CA SER A 189 4.84 14.34 -26.43
C SER A 189 5.22 12.85 -26.46
N ASP A 190 4.49 12.09 -27.26
CA ASP A 190 4.74 10.68 -27.55
C ASP A 190 5.56 10.51 -28.85
N ALA A 191 6.26 11.55 -29.30
CA ALA A 191 7.11 11.54 -30.49
C ALA A 191 8.60 11.34 -30.15
N VAL A 192 8.99 10.12 -29.76
CA VAL A 192 10.39 9.77 -29.43
C VAL A 192 10.90 8.63 -30.29
N LYS A 193 11.95 8.89 -31.09
CA LYS A 193 12.62 7.89 -31.92
C LYS A 193 14.13 8.14 -31.99
N LEU A 194 14.92 7.45 -31.17
CA LEU A 194 16.35 7.71 -31.05
C LEU A 194 17.17 6.42 -30.85
N GLY A 195 18.20 6.24 -31.69
CA GLY A 195 19.24 5.24 -31.47
C GLY A 195 20.42 5.83 -30.71
N ILE A 196 20.94 5.10 -29.73
CA ILE A 196 22.11 5.48 -28.93
C ILE A 196 23.25 4.52 -29.25
N THR A 197 24.41 5.07 -29.58
CA THR A 197 25.67 4.32 -29.69
C THR A 197 26.65 4.79 -28.63
N LEU A 198 27.12 3.87 -27.81
CA LEU A 198 28.13 4.06 -26.77
C LEU A 198 29.52 3.74 -27.35
N GLY A 199 30.33 4.77 -27.54
CA GLY A 199 31.72 4.63 -27.98
C GLY A 199 32.65 4.22 -26.85
N ASP A 200 33.95 4.39 -27.08
CA ASP A 200 34.95 4.14 -26.04
C ASP A 200 34.98 5.25 -24.99
N LYS A 201 34.80 6.49 -25.43
CA LYS A 201 34.79 7.70 -24.57
C LYS A 201 33.73 8.71 -24.97
N ASP A 202 33.05 8.50 -26.08
CA ASP A 202 32.11 9.39 -26.72
C ASP A 202 30.74 8.72 -26.93
N MET A 203 29.70 9.53 -27.06
CA MET A 203 28.34 9.04 -27.28
C MET A 203 27.71 9.68 -28.51
N HIS A 204 27.07 8.85 -29.33
CA HIS A 204 26.28 9.28 -30.47
C HIS A 204 24.80 9.02 -30.20
N LEU A 205 24.03 10.10 -30.19
CA LEU A 205 22.57 10.08 -30.18
C LEU A 205 22.04 10.19 -31.61
N PHE A 206 20.83 9.68 -31.83
CA PHE A 206 20.15 9.63 -33.13
C PHE A 206 20.86 8.77 -34.19
N SER A 207 21.58 7.75 -33.75
CA SER A 207 22.16 6.73 -34.62
C SER A 207 21.07 5.94 -35.35
N ASN A 208 21.38 5.44 -36.54
CA ASN A 208 20.51 4.53 -37.28
C ASN A 208 20.21 3.28 -36.43
N PHE A 209 18.96 2.84 -36.38
CA PHE A 209 18.52 1.70 -35.56
C PHE A 209 19.25 0.39 -35.83
N LYS A 210 19.71 0.13 -37.06
CA LYS A 210 20.47 -1.10 -37.37
C LYS A 210 21.93 -1.03 -36.90
N LYS A 211 22.42 0.16 -36.55
CA LYS A 211 23.82 0.45 -36.18
C LYS A 211 23.96 1.06 -34.76
N CYS A 212 22.86 1.26 -34.04
CA CYS A 212 22.90 1.71 -32.66
C CYS A 212 23.05 0.52 -31.71
N ASP A 213 23.35 0.77 -30.44
CA ASP A 213 23.39 -0.27 -29.41
C ASP A 213 22.06 -0.36 -28.66
N ILE A 214 21.45 0.80 -28.40
CA ILE A 214 20.21 0.95 -27.64
C ILE A 214 19.21 1.74 -28.48
N ILE A 215 18.00 1.23 -28.62
CA ILE A 215 16.86 1.95 -29.18
C ILE A 215 16.06 2.54 -28.02
N LEU A 216 15.92 3.86 -27.98
CA LEU A 216 15.06 4.58 -27.04
C LEU A 216 13.91 5.23 -27.82
N ALA A 217 12.69 4.79 -27.54
CA ALA A 217 11.54 5.24 -28.31
C ALA A 217 10.23 5.17 -27.50
N THR A 218 9.24 5.95 -27.93
CA THR A 218 7.85 5.73 -27.53
C THR A 218 7.23 4.64 -28.41
N PRO A 219 6.19 3.93 -27.94
CA PRO A 219 5.60 2.83 -28.72
C PRO A 219 5.11 3.26 -30.10
N MET A 220 4.41 4.40 -30.18
CA MET A 220 3.91 4.92 -31.46
C MET A 220 5.05 5.20 -32.45
N SER A 221 6.08 5.91 -31.99
CA SER A 221 7.22 6.29 -32.83
C SER A 221 8.09 5.11 -33.25
N LEU A 222 8.21 4.09 -32.39
CA LEU A 222 8.90 2.86 -32.76
C LEU A 222 8.09 2.08 -33.79
N LYS A 223 6.78 1.90 -33.60
CA LYS A 223 5.89 1.24 -34.58
C LYS A 223 6.02 1.89 -35.97
N GLN A 224 5.83 3.20 -36.05
CA GLN A 224 6.04 3.98 -37.29
C GLN A 224 7.46 3.81 -37.84
N GLY A 225 8.44 3.62 -36.96
CA GLY A 225 9.81 3.35 -37.36
C GLY A 225 10.08 1.95 -37.90
N LEU A 226 9.21 0.98 -37.62
CA LEU A 226 9.27 -0.36 -38.17
C LEU A 226 8.59 -0.44 -39.55
N GLU A 227 7.65 0.44 -39.86
CA GLU A 227 6.93 0.45 -41.13
C GLU A 227 7.83 0.96 -42.28
N LYS A 228 8.13 0.11 -43.28
CA LYS A 228 8.81 0.50 -44.54
C LYS A 228 7.82 1.00 -45.59
N SER A 229 6.65 0.38 -45.65
CA SER A 229 5.50 0.70 -46.51
C SER A 229 4.23 0.12 -45.85
N GLU A 230 3.03 0.45 -46.36
CA GLU A 230 1.73 0.04 -45.75
C GLU A 230 1.68 -1.47 -45.37
N ASP A 231 2.29 -2.36 -46.16
CA ASP A 231 2.29 -3.82 -45.90
C ASP A 231 3.66 -4.43 -45.55
N LYS A 232 4.72 -3.64 -45.34
CA LYS A 232 6.06 -4.19 -45.06
C LYS A 232 6.69 -3.59 -43.81
N ILE A 233 7.08 -4.48 -42.92
CA ILE A 233 7.76 -4.18 -41.67
C ILE A 233 9.27 -4.46 -41.82
N ASP A 234 10.11 -3.58 -41.30
CA ASP A 234 11.56 -3.78 -41.21
C ASP A 234 11.92 -4.69 -40.03
N THR A 235 11.83 -6.00 -40.26
CA THR A 235 12.24 -7.03 -39.28
C THR A 235 13.70 -6.88 -38.84
N GLY A 236 14.54 -6.18 -39.61
CA GLY A 236 15.92 -5.86 -39.27
C GLY A 236 16.12 -5.01 -38.01
N ILE A 237 15.14 -4.22 -37.60
CA ILE A 237 15.31 -3.24 -36.51
C ILE A 237 15.30 -3.91 -35.13
N LEU A 238 14.44 -4.91 -34.92
CA LEU A 238 14.23 -5.55 -33.61
C LEU A 238 14.68 -7.02 -33.56
N CYS A 239 15.36 -7.50 -34.60
CA CYS A 239 15.81 -8.91 -34.69
C CYS A 239 16.85 -9.32 -33.63
N SER A 240 17.63 -8.37 -33.11
CA SER A 240 18.81 -8.63 -32.27
C SER A 240 18.63 -8.35 -30.78
N ILE A 241 17.43 -7.95 -30.35
CA ILE A 241 17.16 -7.47 -28.99
C ILE A 241 17.42 -8.57 -27.95
N GLN A 242 18.27 -8.27 -26.97
CA GLN A 242 18.63 -9.09 -25.80
C GLN A 242 17.97 -8.56 -24.52
N ILE A 243 17.77 -7.24 -24.40
CA ILE A 243 17.04 -6.62 -23.29
C ILE A 243 15.92 -5.74 -23.86
N SER A 244 14.69 -5.99 -23.44
CA SER A 244 13.55 -5.11 -23.67
C SER A 244 13.08 -4.51 -22.36
N VAL A 245 12.99 -3.18 -22.31
CA VAL A 245 12.50 -2.44 -21.15
C VAL A 245 11.22 -1.70 -21.53
N VAL A 246 10.19 -1.79 -20.71
CA VAL A 246 8.98 -0.97 -20.77
C VAL A 246 8.89 -0.16 -19.49
N LEU A 247 9.19 1.14 -19.58
CA LEU A 247 9.20 2.05 -18.44
C LEU A 247 7.83 2.71 -18.25
N ASP A 248 7.49 2.92 -16.97
CA ASP A 248 6.22 3.49 -16.53
C ASP A 248 5.02 2.94 -17.31
N CYS A 249 4.95 1.62 -17.41
CA CYS A 249 4.05 0.91 -18.29
C CYS A 249 2.56 1.26 -18.05
N HIS A 250 2.19 1.56 -16.81
CA HIS A 250 0.88 2.11 -16.45
C HIS A 250 0.49 3.36 -17.25
N MET A 251 1.40 4.27 -17.57
CA MET A 251 1.10 5.46 -18.39
C MET A 251 0.74 5.09 -19.82
N LEU A 252 1.32 4.00 -20.35
CA LEU A 252 1.04 3.50 -21.69
C LEU A 252 -0.36 2.91 -21.83
N LEU A 253 -1.03 2.56 -20.72
CA LEU A 253 -2.46 2.19 -20.72
C LEU A 253 -3.35 3.35 -21.16
N MET A 254 -2.91 4.60 -20.97
CA MET A 254 -3.58 5.80 -21.47
C MET A 254 -3.16 6.16 -22.89
N GLN A 255 -2.36 5.33 -23.56
CA GLN A 255 -2.01 5.44 -24.97
C GLN A 255 -2.68 4.31 -25.77
N ASN A 256 -2.34 4.15 -27.05
CA ASN A 256 -2.81 3.00 -27.83
C ASN A 256 -1.95 1.78 -27.52
N TRP A 257 -2.51 0.82 -26.76
CA TRP A 257 -1.81 -0.40 -26.37
C TRP A 257 -1.45 -1.30 -27.56
N ASP A 258 -2.20 -1.23 -28.65
CA ASP A 258 -1.91 -2.03 -29.86
C ASP A 258 -0.50 -1.77 -30.40
N HIS A 259 0.04 -0.56 -30.19
CA HIS A 259 1.42 -0.26 -30.57
C HIS A 259 2.43 -1.13 -29.83
N ILE A 260 2.21 -1.43 -28.55
CA ILE A 260 3.05 -2.35 -27.77
C ILE A 260 2.91 -3.77 -28.30
N GLU A 261 1.68 -4.22 -28.54
CA GLU A 261 1.40 -5.55 -29.11
C GLU A 261 2.13 -5.75 -30.44
N ASP A 262 2.01 -4.77 -31.34
CA ASP A 262 2.68 -4.78 -32.65
C ASP A 262 4.21 -4.84 -32.51
N ILE A 263 4.80 -4.05 -31.60
CA ILE A 263 6.26 -4.07 -31.37
C ILE A 263 6.72 -5.44 -30.91
N PHE A 264 6.07 -6.03 -29.90
CA PHE A 264 6.47 -7.33 -29.35
C PHE A 264 6.22 -8.48 -30.32
N LYS A 265 5.17 -8.40 -31.15
CA LYS A 265 4.91 -9.34 -32.25
C LYS A 265 6.03 -9.34 -33.30
N ASN A 266 6.67 -8.18 -33.52
CA ASN A 266 7.75 -8.01 -34.49
C ASN A 266 9.16 -8.11 -33.89
N MET A 267 9.29 -8.44 -32.59
CA MET A 267 10.57 -8.50 -31.90
C MET A 267 11.24 -9.87 -32.06
N ASN A 268 12.56 -9.89 -32.26
CA ASN A 268 13.35 -11.11 -32.47
C ASN A 268 12.94 -11.98 -33.66
N LEU A 269 12.24 -11.40 -34.64
CA LEU A 269 11.97 -12.07 -35.92
C LEU A 269 13.23 -12.15 -36.78
N MET A 270 13.29 -13.17 -37.63
CA MET A 270 14.40 -13.33 -38.56
C MET A 270 14.41 -12.18 -39.58
N PRO A 271 15.54 -11.48 -39.74
CA PRO A 271 15.61 -10.31 -40.61
C PRO A 271 15.82 -10.72 -42.08
N ASP A 272 15.44 -9.82 -42.99
CA ASP A 272 15.88 -9.91 -44.39
C ASP A 272 17.41 -9.87 -44.49
N ARG A 273 17.99 -10.56 -45.47
CA ARG A 273 19.45 -10.60 -45.68
C ARG A 273 20.07 -9.21 -45.77
N ASP A 274 19.40 -8.27 -46.45
CA ASP A 274 19.89 -6.90 -46.65
C ASP A 274 19.86 -6.05 -45.36
N SER A 275 19.17 -6.53 -44.32
CA SER A 275 19.09 -5.86 -43.03
C SER A 275 20.19 -6.27 -42.05
N VAL A 276 20.89 -7.37 -42.32
CA VAL A 276 21.98 -7.86 -41.49
C VAL A 276 23.19 -6.94 -41.67
N THR A 277 23.68 -6.35 -40.57
CA THR A 277 24.86 -5.47 -40.60
C THR A 277 26.15 -6.17 -40.17
N THR A 278 26.01 -7.40 -39.68
CA THR A 278 27.07 -8.22 -39.09
C THR A 278 27.58 -9.27 -40.08
N ASP A 279 28.80 -9.76 -39.91
CA ASP A 279 29.29 -10.94 -40.62
C ASP A 279 28.46 -12.18 -40.26
N LEU A 280 27.88 -12.84 -41.27
CA LEU A 280 27.04 -14.03 -41.11
C LEU A 280 27.75 -15.16 -40.36
N ASN A 281 29.07 -15.29 -40.51
CA ASN A 281 29.83 -16.36 -39.86
C ASN A 281 30.00 -16.14 -38.35
N ARG A 282 29.74 -14.93 -37.86
CA ARG A 282 29.85 -14.56 -36.44
C ARG A 282 28.52 -14.53 -35.71
N ILE A 283 27.42 -14.80 -36.41
CA ILE A 283 26.08 -14.80 -35.81
C ILE A 283 25.93 -16.05 -34.95
N ARG A 284 25.46 -15.89 -33.71
CA ARG A 284 25.23 -17.03 -32.81
C ARG A 284 24.12 -17.95 -33.33
N ASP A 285 24.30 -19.24 -33.05
CA ASP A 285 23.38 -20.27 -33.53
C ASP A 285 21.95 -20.06 -32.98
N GLU A 286 21.79 -19.52 -31.77
CA GLU A 286 20.47 -19.27 -31.20
C GLU A 286 19.67 -18.22 -31.97
N TYR A 287 20.35 -17.28 -32.66
CA TYR A 287 19.71 -16.33 -33.56
C TYR A 287 19.30 -16.97 -34.88
N LEU A 288 20.15 -17.85 -35.43
CA LEU A 288 19.90 -18.57 -36.68
C LEU A 288 18.79 -19.62 -36.52
N ASP A 289 18.71 -20.25 -35.36
CA ASP A 289 17.70 -21.25 -35.01
C ASP A 289 16.35 -20.63 -34.61
N GLY A 290 16.24 -19.29 -34.60
CA GLY A 290 15.01 -18.59 -34.22
C GLY A 290 14.68 -18.63 -32.72
N ASN A 291 15.64 -19.03 -31.87
CA ASN A 291 15.46 -19.16 -30.43
C ASN A 291 15.80 -17.88 -29.64
N SER A 292 16.22 -16.81 -30.30
CA SER A 292 16.66 -15.57 -29.65
C SER A 292 15.61 -14.92 -28.75
N ASN A 293 14.32 -15.10 -29.04
CA ASN A 293 13.22 -14.62 -28.18
C ASN A 293 13.25 -15.22 -26.77
N ASN A 294 13.70 -16.47 -26.61
CA ASN A 294 13.76 -17.19 -25.33
C ASN A 294 14.95 -16.77 -24.45
N PHE A 295 15.91 -16.03 -25.02
CA PHE A 295 17.08 -15.50 -24.30
C PHE A 295 16.94 -14.02 -23.97
N ARG A 296 15.92 -13.35 -24.52
CA ARG A 296 15.64 -11.94 -24.27
C ARG A 296 15.12 -11.76 -22.86
N GLN A 297 15.69 -10.82 -22.14
CA GLN A 297 15.16 -10.34 -20.88
C GLN A 297 14.09 -9.26 -21.12
N LEU A 298 12.90 -9.43 -20.57
CA LEU A 298 11.88 -8.39 -20.48
C LEU A 298 11.85 -7.75 -19.09
N ILE A 299 12.03 -6.44 -19.01
CA ILE A 299 11.90 -5.64 -17.79
C ILE A 299 10.70 -4.71 -17.95
N ILE A 300 9.69 -4.82 -17.08
CA ILE A 300 8.54 -3.91 -17.04
C ILE A 300 8.61 -3.17 -15.72
N GLN A 301 8.69 -1.85 -15.76
CA GLN A 301 8.48 -1.01 -14.58
C GLN A 301 7.11 -0.33 -14.66
N THR A 302 6.32 -0.41 -13.61
CA THR A 302 4.96 0.13 -13.56
C THR A 302 4.58 0.53 -12.14
N ASP A 303 3.61 1.43 -11.97
CA ASP A 303 3.13 1.82 -10.64
C ASP A 303 2.05 0.87 -10.11
N PHE A 304 1.33 0.20 -11.01
CA PHE A 304 0.33 -0.80 -10.66
C PHE A 304 0.21 -1.91 -11.71
N LEU A 305 -0.40 -3.03 -11.30
CA LEU A 305 -0.72 -4.16 -12.16
C LEU A 305 -2.07 -3.97 -12.85
N SER A 306 -2.15 -4.34 -14.13
CA SER A 306 -3.39 -4.44 -14.91
C SER A 306 -3.38 -5.78 -15.67
N PRO A 307 -4.55 -6.38 -15.99
CA PRO A 307 -4.61 -7.58 -16.81
C PRO A 307 -3.80 -7.48 -18.11
N ILE A 308 -3.77 -6.29 -18.71
CA ILE A 308 -3.05 -5.99 -19.95
C ILE A 308 -1.53 -6.08 -19.76
N ILE A 309 -1.00 -5.43 -18.70
CA ILE A 309 0.43 -5.48 -18.36
C ILE A 309 0.85 -6.91 -18.02
N MET A 310 0.03 -7.63 -17.24
CA MET A 310 0.27 -9.00 -16.86
C MET A 310 0.24 -9.95 -18.07
N SER A 311 -0.65 -9.70 -19.03
CA SER A 311 -0.70 -10.45 -20.29
C SER A 311 0.58 -10.28 -21.10
N LEU A 312 1.09 -9.04 -21.25
CA LEU A 312 2.40 -8.81 -21.87
C LEU A 312 3.51 -9.56 -21.16
N PHE A 313 3.61 -9.44 -19.83
CA PHE A 313 4.63 -10.13 -19.06
C PHE A 313 4.55 -11.66 -19.21
N ASN A 314 3.34 -12.24 -19.18
CA ASN A 314 3.15 -13.69 -19.18
C ASN A 314 3.38 -14.35 -20.55
N ARG A 315 3.07 -13.66 -21.66
CA ARG A 315 3.25 -14.18 -23.03
C ARG A 315 4.70 -14.25 -23.48
N ASN A 316 5.58 -13.47 -22.86
CA ASN A 316 7.02 -13.53 -23.14
C ASN A 316 7.62 -14.78 -22.48
N HIS A 317 8.53 -15.46 -23.17
CA HIS A 317 9.21 -16.64 -22.65
C HIS A 317 10.70 -16.34 -22.48
N ASN A 318 11.24 -16.69 -21.32
CA ASN A 318 12.66 -16.55 -21.02
C ASN A 318 13.13 -17.82 -20.31
N PHE A 319 14.18 -18.47 -20.82
CA PHE A 319 14.72 -19.71 -20.25
C PHE A 319 15.24 -19.55 -18.82
N ARG A 320 15.58 -18.32 -18.40
CA ARG A 320 16.02 -18.03 -17.04
C ARG A 320 14.87 -17.82 -16.05
N GLY A 321 13.62 -17.84 -16.52
CA GLY A 321 12.44 -17.66 -15.68
C GLY A 321 12.04 -16.20 -15.50
N LYS A 322 11.16 -15.97 -14.52
CA LYS A 322 10.50 -14.68 -14.28
C LYS A 322 10.50 -14.32 -12.79
N ALA A 323 10.58 -13.03 -12.51
CA ALA A 323 10.47 -12.45 -11.19
C ALA A 323 9.48 -11.29 -11.22
N LYS A 324 8.70 -11.11 -10.15
CA LYS A 324 7.83 -9.94 -9.97
C LYS A 324 7.85 -9.44 -8.54
N THR A 325 7.68 -8.14 -8.36
CA THR A 325 7.29 -7.55 -7.07
C THR A 325 5.83 -7.82 -6.77
N ILE A 326 5.49 -7.93 -5.49
CA ILE A 326 4.12 -7.95 -5.01
C ILE A 326 3.85 -6.63 -4.26
N GLU A 327 2.72 -6.01 -4.54
CA GLU A 327 2.23 -4.83 -3.83
C GLU A 327 0.94 -5.21 -3.11
N HIS A 328 0.79 -4.73 -1.88
CA HIS A 328 -0.42 -4.88 -1.10
C HIS A 328 -1.20 -3.57 -1.12
N CYS A 329 -2.44 -3.61 -1.62
CA CYS A 329 -3.30 -2.43 -1.67
C CYS A 329 -4.06 -2.28 -0.35
N THR A 330 -3.86 -1.15 0.33
CA THR A 330 -4.73 -0.72 1.43
C THR A 330 -5.89 0.10 0.87
N GLY A 331 -7.13 -0.29 1.17
CA GLY A 331 -8.31 0.45 0.70
C GLY A 331 -8.39 1.86 1.27
N THR A 332 -8.71 2.84 0.43
CA THR A 332 -8.91 4.23 0.86
C THR A 332 -10.33 4.41 1.44
N ILE A 333 -10.42 5.16 2.53
CA ILE A 333 -11.68 5.50 3.22
C ILE A 333 -12.22 6.82 2.64
N PHE A 334 -13.41 6.80 2.04
CA PHE A 334 -14.07 8.01 1.51
C PHE A 334 -15.34 8.38 2.30
N PRO A 335 -15.60 9.66 2.59
CA PRO A 335 -16.82 10.12 3.28
C PRO A 335 -18.06 10.14 2.37
N CYS A 336 -18.21 9.15 1.48
CA CYS A 336 -19.24 9.03 0.45
C CYS A 336 -19.88 7.63 0.53
N LEU A 337 -21.18 7.53 0.22
CA LEU A 337 -21.86 6.23 0.11
C LEU A 337 -21.43 5.54 -1.18
N GLN A 338 -20.68 4.45 -1.06
CA GLN A 338 -20.18 3.68 -2.19
C GLN A 338 -20.99 2.39 -2.34
N LYS A 339 -21.60 2.18 -3.50
CA LYS A 339 -22.36 0.99 -3.87
C LYS A 339 -21.58 0.25 -4.96
N PHE A 340 -21.18 -0.99 -4.72
CA PHE A 340 -20.56 -1.84 -5.73
C PHE A 340 -21.55 -2.93 -6.14
N ARG A 341 -21.79 -3.06 -7.43
CA ARG A 341 -22.73 -4.01 -8.03
C ARG A 341 -21.96 -5.02 -8.87
N LYS A 342 -22.03 -6.28 -8.47
CA LYS A 342 -21.34 -7.38 -9.14
C LYS A 342 -22.23 -7.95 -10.24
N PHE A 343 -21.68 -8.07 -11.44
CA PHE A 343 -22.27 -8.84 -12.53
C PHE A 343 -21.43 -10.08 -12.83
N GLN A 344 -22.05 -11.05 -13.50
CA GLN A 344 -21.40 -12.32 -13.83
C GLN A 344 -20.99 -12.34 -15.31
N ALA A 345 -19.77 -12.81 -15.56
CA ALA A 345 -19.25 -13.09 -16.88
C ALA A 345 -18.53 -14.44 -16.84
N SER A 346 -18.87 -15.32 -17.78
CA SER A 346 -18.33 -16.69 -17.81
C SER A 346 -16.88 -16.69 -18.28
N SER A 347 -16.57 -15.86 -19.29
CA SER A 347 -15.27 -15.76 -19.95
C SER A 347 -14.80 -14.32 -20.09
N THR A 348 -13.51 -14.12 -20.39
CA THR A 348 -12.92 -12.79 -20.63
C THR A 348 -13.50 -12.09 -21.87
N SER A 349 -13.91 -12.87 -22.86
CA SER A 349 -14.45 -12.34 -24.13
C SER A 349 -15.86 -11.76 -23.96
N GLU A 350 -16.61 -12.24 -22.97
CA GLU A 350 -17.99 -11.81 -22.70
C GLU A 350 -18.10 -10.59 -21.79
N ILE A 351 -17.00 -10.17 -21.13
CA ILE A 351 -17.01 -9.11 -20.10
C ILE A 351 -17.71 -7.85 -20.62
N ASN A 352 -17.27 -7.35 -21.79
CA ASN A 352 -17.78 -6.09 -22.34
C ASN A 352 -19.28 -6.17 -22.69
N GLU A 353 -19.74 -7.32 -23.20
CA GLU A 353 -21.15 -7.51 -23.55
C GLU A 353 -22.01 -7.62 -22.29
N LYS A 354 -21.59 -8.44 -21.32
CA LYS A 354 -22.33 -8.62 -20.05
C LYS A 354 -22.39 -7.35 -19.21
N ARG A 355 -21.31 -6.57 -19.21
CA ARG A 355 -21.29 -5.24 -18.56
C ARG A 355 -22.26 -4.28 -19.21
N TYR A 356 -22.27 -4.22 -20.55
CA TYR A 356 -23.19 -3.38 -21.31
C TYR A 356 -24.64 -3.77 -21.05
N GLU A 357 -24.99 -5.05 -21.18
CA GLU A 357 -26.33 -5.58 -20.88
C GLU A 357 -26.78 -5.23 -19.46
N TYR A 358 -25.91 -5.48 -18.46
CA TYR A 358 -26.20 -5.20 -17.05
C TYR A 358 -26.43 -3.72 -16.81
N PHE A 359 -25.54 -2.85 -17.32
CA PHE A 359 -25.65 -1.41 -17.13
C PHE A 359 -26.90 -0.85 -17.81
N CYS A 360 -27.20 -1.23 -19.06
CA CYS A 360 -28.39 -0.76 -19.76
C CYS A 360 -29.67 -1.14 -19.00
N GLN A 361 -29.78 -2.38 -18.53
CA GLN A 361 -30.93 -2.82 -17.72
C GLN A 361 -31.03 -2.06 -16.40
N TYR A 362 -29.89 -1.85 -15.72
CA TYR A 362 -29.84 -1.08 -14.49
C TYR A 362 -30.25 0.37 -14.72
N TRP A 363 -29.69 1.02 -15.74
CA TRP A 363 -29.93 2.41 -16.09
C TRP A 363 -31.40 2.66 -16.40
N LEU A 364 -32.03 1.81 -17.22
CA LEU A 364 -33.45 1.93 -17.56
C LEU A 364 -34.37 1.89 -16.33
N ARG A 365 -33.98 1.21 -15.25
CA ARG A 365 -34.75 1.14 -14.00
C ARG A 365 -34.61 2.40 -13.15
N ILE A 366 -33.42 3.03 -13.18
CA ILE A 366 -33.11 4.15 -12.28
C ILE A 366 -33.17 5.52 -12.96
N LYS A 367 -33.24 5.60 -14.29
CA LYS A 367 -33.03 6.84 -15.05
C LYS A 367 -33.94 8.01 -14.64
N GLU A 368 -35.15 7.72 -14.16
CA GLU A 368 -36.09 8.76 -13.69
C GLU A 368 -35.74 9.28 -12.29
N GLU A 369 -34.97 8.53 -11.51
CA GLU A 369 -34.56 8.85 -10.13
C GLU A 369 -33.15 9.48 -10.07
N ILE A 370 -32.48 9.63 -11.21
CA ILE A 370 -31.10 10.13 -11.25
C ILE A 370 -31.06 11.61 -10.87
N PRO A 371 -30.32 11.98 -9.80
CA PRO A 371 -30.20 13.37 -9.42
C PRO A 371 -29.45 14.18 -10.47
N THR A 372 -29.78 15.46 -10.58
CA THR A 372 -28.96 16.41 -11.35
C THR A 372 -27.54 16.45 -10.81
N LYS A 373 -26.57 16.94 -11.61
CA LYS A 373 -25.14 16.85 -11.29
C LYS A 373 -24.59 15.42 -11.14
N SER A 374 -25.21 14.44 -11.80
CA SER A 374 -24.64 13.08 -11.87
C SER A 374 -23.50 13.01 -12.89
N VAL A 375 -22.56 12.10 -12.66
CA VAL A 375 -21.43 11.80 -13.56
C VAL A 375 -21.41 10.32 -13.88
N ILE A 376 -21.26 9.96 -15.16
CA ILE A 376 -21.05 8.59 -15.62
C ILE A 376 -19.59 8.49 -16.05
N PHE A 377 -18.86 7.54 -15.49
CA PHE A 377 -17.46 7.31 -15.79
C PHE A 377 -17.29 6.02 -16.58
N VAL A 378 -16.50 6.09 -17.66
CA VAL A 378 -16.16 4.96 -18.52
C VAL A 378 -14.64 4.87 -18.68
N GLN A 379 -14.07 3.69 -18.44
CA GLN A 379 -12.63 3.42 -18.49
C GLN A 379 -12.14 3.41 -19.95
N SER A 380 -12.84 2.69 -20.83
CA SER A 380 -12.47 2.48 -22.22
C SER A 380 -13.24 3.36 -23.19
N TYR A 381 -12.54 3.92 -24.19
CA TYR A 381 -13.17 4.65 -25.30
C TYR A 381 -14.14 3.77 -26.11
N PHE A 382 -13.81 2.48 -26.31
CA PHE A 382 -14.66 1.57 -27.07
C PHE A 382 -16.00 1.31 -26.38
N GLU A 383 -15.99 1.14 -25.05
CA GLU A 383 -17.22 1.01 -24.27
C GLU A 383 -18.01 2.32 -24.24
N TYR A 384 -17.31 3.45 -24.17
CA TYR A 384 -17.91 4.78 -24.20
C TYR A 384 -18.69 5.03 -25.49
N VAL A 385 -18.19 4.62 -26.66
CA VAL A 385 -18.92 4.81 -27.94
C VAL A 385 -20.27 4.09 -27.92
N ARG A 386 -20.30 2.82 -27.49
CA ARG A 386 -21.55 2.05 -27.36
C ARG A 386 -22.49 2.64 -26.32
N LEU A 387 -21.95 3.02 -25.17
CA LEU A 387 -22.74 3.60 -24.08
C LEU A 387 -23.31 4.96 -24.46
N LYS A 388 -22.54 5.81 -25.15
CA LYS A 388 -22.97 7.11 -25.63
C LYS A 388 -24.20 6.99 -26.53
N SER A 389 -24.19 6.09 -27.51
CA SER A 389 -25.35 5.89 -28.39
C SER A 389 -26.60 5.47 -27.60
N PHE A 390 -26.46 4.57 -26.62
CA PHE A 390 -27.56 4.18 -25.74
C PHE A 390 -28.10 5.35 -24.91
N LEU A 391 -27.22 6.18 -24.33
CA LEU A 391 -27.60 7.34 -23.53
C LEU A 391 -28.24 8.44 -24.38
N GLU A 392 -27.76 8.68 -25.60
CA GLU A 392 -28.36 9.66 -26.52
C GLU A 392 -29.79 9.27 -26.93
N GLU A 393 -30.06 7.98 -27.11
CA GLU A 393 -31.38 7.46 -27.45
C GLU A 393 -32.35 7.49 -26.26
N ASN A 394 -31.89 7.13 -25.06
CA ASN A 394 -32.76 6.93 -23.90
C ASN A 394 -32.84 8.16 -22.96
N ASP A 395 -31.84 9.03 -22.99
CA ASP A 395 -31.64 10.17 -22.08
C ASP A 395 -30.86 11.32 -22.77
N PRO A 396 -31.44 11.99 -23.78
CA PRO A 396 -30.75 13.01 -24.59
C PRO A 396 -30.24 14.24 -23.82
N GLY A 397 -30.64 14.40 -22.55
CA GLY A 397 -30.15 15.45 -21.65
C GLY A 397 -28.75 15.20 -21.08
N ILE A 398 -28.09 14.09 -21.40
CA ILE A 398 -26.76 13.71 -20.90
C ILE A 398 -25.68 14.17 -21.88
N SER A 399 -24.77 15.02 -21.41
CA SER A 399 -23.61 15.44 -22.21
C SER A 399 -22.50 14.38 -22.12
N CYS A 400 -22.03 13.86 -23.25
CA CYS A 400 -20.94 12.87 -23.28
C CYS A 400 -19.64 13.52 -23.79
N LEU A 401 -18.57 13.45 -22.99
CA LEU A 401 -17.25 14.01 -23.27
C LEU A 401 -16.19 12.91 -23.33
N CYS A 402 -15.29 13.04 -24.29
CA CYS A 402 -14.10 12.18 -24.42
C CYS A 402 -12.86 13.02 -24.72
N GLU A 403 -11.72 12.37 -24.83
CA GLU A 403 -10.41 12.96 -25.13
C GLU A 403 -10.39 13.68 -26.49
N TYR A 404 -11.27 13.32 -27.43
CA TYR A 404 -11.37 13.97 -28.73
C TYR A 404 -12.32 15.19 -28.74
N THR A 405 -13.14 15.35 -27.70
CA THR A 405 -14.09 16.47 -27.61
C THR A 405 -13.34 17.79 -27.54
N SER A 406 -13.75 18.80 -28.30
CA SER A 406 -13.03 20.08 -28.40
C SER A 406 -13.03 20.85 -27.07
N LYS A 407 -11.99 21.67 -26.82
CA LYS A 407 -11.91 22.49 -25.59
C LYS A 407 -13.16 23.39 -25.39
N PRO A 408 -13.66 24.11 -26.41
CA PRO A 408 -14.86 24.95 -26.26
C PRO A 408 -16.11 24.14 -25.89
N GLU A 409 -16.30 22.98 -26.50
CA GLU A 409 -17.42 22.09 -26.23
C GLU A 409 -17.36 21.51 -24.82
N ARG A 410 -16.20 21.03 -24.38
CA ARG A 410 -16.00 20.57 -22.99
C ARG A 410 -16.34 21.66 -21.98
N GLN A 411 -15.86 22.89 -22.19
CA GLN A 411 -16.15 24.02 -21.31
C GLN A 411 -17.65 24.34 -21.28
N ARG A 412 -18.32 24.29 -22.43
CA ARG A 412 -19.76 24.52 -22.54
C ARG A 412 -20.56 23.44 -21.80
N SER A 413 -20.28 22.16 -22.04
CA SER A 413 -20.98 21.04 -21.40
C SER A 413 -20.76 21.01 -19.89
N VAL A 414 -19.53 21.26 -19.42
CA VAL A 414 -19.26 21.35 -17.97
C VAL A 414 -20.01 22.54 -17.35
N ALA A 415 -20.05 23.69 -18.02
CA ALA A 415 -20.81 24.85 -17.53
C ALA A 415 -22.32 24.60 -17.48
N GLN A 416 -22.86 23.86 -18.46
CA GLN A 416 -24.26 23.44 -18.48
C GLN A 416 -24.57 22.46 -17.33
N TRP A 417 -23.70 21.47 -17.13
CA TRP A 417 -23.78 20.53 -16.02
C TRP A 417 -23.73 21.23 -14.66
N SER A 418 -22.80 22.17 -14.45
CA SER A 418 -22.71 22.92 -13.19
C SER A 418 -23.91 23.82 -12.91
N LYS A 419 -24.66 24.24 -13.94
CA LYS A 419 -25.89 25.04 -13.83
C LYS A 419 -27.17 24.19 -13.75
N ASN A 420 -27.04 22.86 -13.64
CA ASN A 420 -28.16 21.90 -13.68
C ASN A 420 -28.99 21.97 -14.96
N THR A 421 -28.43 22.46 -16.07
CA THR A 421 -29.13 22.52 -17.36
C THR A 421 -28.96 21.24 -18.18
N SER A 422 -28.03 20.36 -17.80
CA SER A 422 -27.91 18.99 -18.33
C SER A 422 -28.18 17.98 -17.22
N LYS A 423 -28.78 16.84 -17.56
CA LYS A 423 -29.18 15.78 -16.61
C LYS A 423 -27.97 15.16 -15.91
N ALA A 424 -26.97 14.76 -16.69
CA ALA A 424 -25.71 14.18 -16.22
C ALA A 424 -24.58 14.46 -17.21
N LEU A 425 -23.35 14.11 -16.81
CA LEU A 425 -22.15 14.17 -17.66
C LEU A 425 -21.53 12.78 -17.79
N CYS A 426 -21.33 12.28 -19.00
CA CYS A 426 -20.58 11.05 -19.26
C CYS A 426 -19.14 11.39 -19.67
N ILE A 427 -18.14 10.77 -19.06
CA ILE A 427 -16.72 11.07 -19.28
C ILE A 427 -15.89 9.79 -19.45
N THR A 428 -14.85 9.86 -20.30
CA THR A 428 -13.83 8.80 -20.41
C THR A 428 -12.69 9.00 -19.40
N GLU A 429 -12.06 7.90 -18.98
CA GLU A 429 -10.87 7.94 -18.12
C GLU A 429 -9.73 8.70 -18.79
N ARG A 430 -9.49 8.45 -20.08
CA ARG A 430 -8.43 9.12 -20.84
C ARG A 430 -8.60 10.63 -20.87
N LEU A 431 -9.84 11.13 -20.95
CA LEU A 431 -10.11 12.56 -20.79
C LEU A 431 -9.77 13.05 -19.38
N ALA A 432 -10.22 12.33 -18.35
CA ALA A 432 -9.97 12.68 -16.95
C ALA A 432 -8.46 12.69 -16.62
N TYR A 433 -7.70 11.77 -17.19
CA TYR A 433 -6.24 11.65 -17.02
C TYR A 433 -5.49 12.82 -17.66
N PHE A 434 -5.67 13.07 -18.97
CA PHE A 434 -4.90 14.11 -19.67
C PHE A 434 -5.44 15.53 -19.44
N ARG A 435 -6.74 15.67 -19.16
CA ARG A 435 -7.41 16.96 -19.02
C ARG A 435 -8.39 16.93 -17.84
N PRO A 436 -7.89 16.87 -16.59
CA PRO A 436 -8.72 16.78 -15.41
C PRO A 436 -9.81 17.85 -15.38
N LEU A 437 -11.07 17.42 -15.27
CA LEU A 437 -12.21 18.30 -15.19
C LEU A 437 -12.43 18.72 -13.72
N LYS A 438 -12.62 20.01 -13.48
CA LYS A 438 -12.94 20.54 -12.14
C LYS A 438 -14.43 20.38 -11.86
N LEU A 439 -14.84 19.17 -11.50
CA LEU A 439 -16.21 18.85 -11.10
C LEU A 439 -16.34 19.03 -9.58
N ARG A 440 -17.42 19.67 -9.12
CA ARG A 440 -17.72 19.93 -7.70
C ARG A 440 -19.19 19.64 -7.45
N GLU A 441 -19.54 19.29 -6.21
CA GLU A 441 -20.92 19.04 -5.78
C GLU A 441 -21.59 17.95 -6.63
N ILE A 442 -20.90 16.84 -6.83
CA ILE A 442 -21.42 15.72 -7.62
C ILE A 442 -22.47 15.01 -6.76
N SER A 443 -23.71 14.88 -7.23
CA SER A 443 -24.71 14.14 -6.46
C SER A 443 -24.42 12.63 -6.51
N ASN A 444 -24.20 12.07 -7.70
CA ASN A 444 -23.89 10.65 -7.85
C ASN A 444 -22.86 10.40 -8.96
N VAL A 445 -21.93 9.48 -8.71
CA VAL A 445 -20.98 8.99 -9.72
C VAL A 445 -21.32 7.54 -10.08
N PHE A 446 -21.65 7.30 -11.34
CA PHE A 446 -21.86 5.97 -11.89
C PHE A 446 -20.61 5.50 -12.63
N PHE A 447 -19.82 4.63 -12.01
CA PHE A 447 -18.74 3.93 -12.69
C PHE A 447 -19.32 2.77 -13.49
N TYR A 448 -19.47 2.98 -14.80
CA TYR A 448 -19.78 1.90 -15.75
C TYR A 448 -18.66 0.84 -15.72
N SER A 449 -17.43 1.28 -15.49
CA SER A 449 -16.25 0.44 -15.34
C SER A 449 -15.33 1.08 -14.32
N LEU A 450 -14.66 0.28 -13.49
CA LEU A 450 -13.72 0.79 -12.49
C LEU A 450 -12.52 1.47 -13.18
N PRO A 451 -12.05 2.63 -12.69
CA PRO A 451 -10.86 3.29 -13.25
C PRO A 451 -9.60 2.41 -13.15
N GLU A 452 -8.71 2.49 -14.13
CA GLU A 452 -7.35 1.92 -13.98
C GLU A 452 -6.58 2.70 -12.92
N PHE A 453 -6.61 4.04 -13.02
CA PHE A 453 -5.93 4.95 -12.12
C PHE A 453 -6.82 5.25 -10.92
N LYS A 454 -6.40 4.80 -9.74
CA LYS A 454 -7.16 4.98 -8.51
C LYS A 454 -7.45 6.46 -8.24
N GLU A 455 -6.56 7.36 -8.64
CA GLU A 455 -6.69 8.81 -8.47
C GLU A 455 -7.97 9.37 -9.11
N ASN A 456 -8.40 8.80 -10.25
CA ASN A 456 -9.65 9.17 -10.90
C ASN A 456 -10.86 8.76 -10.06
N TYR A 457 -10.83 7.54 -9.49
CA TYR A 457 -11.84 7.09 -8.54
C TYR A 457 -11.88 8.01 -7.32
N GLU A 458 -10.72 8.25 -6.68
CA GLU A 458 -10.63 9.05 -5.47
C GLU A 458 -11.13 10.48 -5.70
N SER A 459 -10.73 11.10 -6.80
CA SER A 459 -11.10 12.49 -7.12
C SER A 459 -12.60 12.64 -7.35
N LEU A 460 -13.24 11.68 -8.03
CA LEU A 460 -14.68 11.73 -8.30
C LEU A 460 -15.49 11.40 -7.04
N VAL A 461 -15.10 10.37 -6.29
CA VAL A 461 -15.81 9.94 -5.07
C VAL A 461 -15.67 10.93 -3.93
N ARG A 462 -14.51 11.61 -3.78
CA ARG A 462 -14.36 12.69 -2.77
C ARG A 462 -15.25 13.89 -3.06
N ALA A 463 -15.59 14.13 -4.32
CA ALA A 463 -16.43 15.23 -4.74
C ALA A 463 -17.92 14.84 -4.81
N SER A 464 -18.28 13.59 -4.44
CA SER A 464 -19.63 13.06 -4.57
C SER A 464 -20.32 12.69 -3.27
N GLU A 465 -21.65 12.77 -3.25
CA GLU A 465 -22.48 12.30 -2.12
C GLU A 465 -22.65 10.78 -2.15
N GLU A 466 -22.91 10.24 -3.34
CA GLU A 466 -22.98 8.81 -3.61
C GLU A 466 -22.07 8.41 -4.78
N SER A 467 -21.70 7.13 -4.81
CA SER A 467 -21.13 6.49 -5.98
C SER A 467 -21.69 5.08 -6.16
N THR A 468 -21.91 4.69 -7.40
CA THR A 468 -22.28 3.33 -7.79
C THR A 468 -21.29 2.83 -8.82
N ALA A 469 -20.62 1.72 -8.55
CA ALA A 469 -19.70 1.08 -9.46
C ALA A 469 -20.17 -0.32 -9.81
N ILE A 470 -20.17 -0.66 -11.10
CA ILE A 470 -20.39 -2.05 -11.52
C ILE A 470 -19.04 -2.74 -11.78
N PHE A 471 -18.95 -4.02 -11.40
CA PHE A 471 -17.70 -4.79 -11.55
C PHE A 471 -17.99 -6.29 -11.71
N CYS A 472 -17.00 -7.04 -12.18
CA CYS A 472 -17.03 -8.50 -12.19
C CYS A 472 -15.70 -9.08 -11.65
N LYS A 473 -15.59 -10.41 -11.60
CA LYS A 473 -14.37 -11.10 -11.14
C LYS A 473 -13.10 -10.74 -11.94
N TYR A 474 -13.26 -10.32 -13.19
CA TYR A 474 -12.14 -9.94 -14.07
C TYR A 474 -11.62 -8.52 -13.80
N ASP A 475 -12.36 -7.71 -13.03
CA ASP A 475 -11.98 -6.36 -12.62
C ASP A 475 -11.16 -6.35 -11.31
N ALA A 476 -10.63 -7.52 -10.90
CA ALA A 476 -9.99 -7.73 -9.60
C ALA A 476 -8.86 -6.75 -9.31
N PHE A 477 -7.98 -6.47 -10.28
CA PHE A 477 -6.87 -5.53 -10.09
C PHE A 477 -7.36 -4.11 -9.81
N SER A 478 -8.33 -3.60 -10.57
CA SER A 478 -8.90 -2.27 -10.35
C SER A 478 -9.67 -2.21 -9.03
N LEU A 479 -10.40 -3.28 -8.69
CA LEU A 479 -11.12 -3.39 -7.42
C LEU A 479 -10.16 -3.38 -6.22
N GLN A 480 -9.08 -4.18 -6.25
CA GLN A 480 -8.05 -4.22 -5.21
C GLN A 480 -7.44 -2.85 -4.94
N ARG A 481 -7.14 -2.08 -6.00
CA ARG A 481 -6.61 -0.72 -5.84
C ARG A 481 -7.57 0.24 -5.15
N ILE A 482 -8.88 0.00 -5.27
CA ILE A 482 -9.93 0.88 -4.70
C ILE A 482 -10.27 0.47 -3.28
N VAL A 483 -10.65 -0.80 -3.05
CA VAL A 483 -11.17 -1.27 -1.75
C VAL A 483 -10.11 -1.97 -0.89
N GLY A 484 -8.92 -2.24 -1.45
CA GLY A 484 -7.86 -3.01 -0.80
C GLY A 484 -7.99 -4.52 -0.99
N ASP A 485 -6.89 -5.23 -0.74
CA ASP A 485 -6.75 -6.66 -1.06
C ASP A 485 -7.83 -7.52 -0.38
N THR A 486 -7.97 -7.37 0.95
CA THR A 486 -8.86 -8.19 1.77
C THR A 486 -10.33 -8.01 1.43
N LYS A 487 -10.75 -6.78 1.11
CA LYS A 487 -12.15 -6.49 0.74
C LYS A 487 -12.43 -6.96 -0.68
N ALA A 488 -11.51 -6.71 -1.62
CA ALA A 488 -11.67 -7.14 -3.00
C ALA A 488 -11.82 -8.67 -3.09
N GLU A 489 -10.99 -9.42 -2.35
CA GLU A 489 -11.10 -10.87 -2.26
C GLU A 489 -12.49 -11.31 -1.77
N LYS A 490 -12.97 -10.75 -0.67
CA LYS A 490 -14.31 -11.04 -0.13
C LYS A 490 -15.42 -10.73 -1.15
N MET A 491 -15.32 -9.61 -1.88
CA MET A 491 -16.30 -9.21 -2.90
C MET A 491 -16.30 -10.15 -4.12
N ILE A 492 -15.12 -10.61 -4.53
CA ILE A 492 -14.97 -11.53 -5.67
C ILE A 492 -15.47 -12.93 -5.32
N VAL A 493 -15.18 -13.43 -4.12
CA VAL A 493 -15.59 -14.77 -3.67
C VAL A 493 -17.07 -14.81 -3.28
N SER A 494 -17.62 -13.73 -2.74
CA SER A 494 -19.01 -13.69 -2.27
C SER A 494 -20.03 -13.90 -3.39
N ASN A 495 -21.13 -14.60 -3.05
CA ASN A 495 -22.31 -14.75 -3.92
C ASN A 495 -23.20 -13.50 -3.95
N SER A 496 -22.95 -12.51 -3.09
CA SER A 496 -23.70 -11.26 -3.07
C SER A 496 -23.49 -10.45 -4.35
N GLU A 497 -24.58 -9.90 -4.89
CA GLU A 497 -24.52 -9.03 -6.08
C GLU A 497 -24.32 -7.56 -5.73
N ILE A 498 -24.54 -7.16 -4.47
CA ILE A 498 -24.47 -5.77 -4.03
C ILE A 498 -23.62 -5.68 -2.76
N PHE A 499 -22.66 -4.76 -2.76
CA PHE A 499 -21.83 -4.42 -1.62
C PHE A 499 -21.96 -2.93 -1.37
N ILE A 500 -22.24 -2.54 -0.13
CA ILE A 500 -22.45 -1.14 0.23
C ILE A 500 -21.41 -0.76 1.28
N TYR A 501 -20.60 0.25 0.97
CA TYR A 501 -19.67 0.87 1.91
C TYR A 501 -20.16 2.27 2.24
N LYS A 502 -20.64 2.43 3.47
CA LYS A 502 -20.96 3.74 4.03
C LYS A 502 -19.90 4.09 5.05
N ASN A 503 -18.94 4.93 4.66
CA ASN A 503 -18.09 5.60 5.64
C ASN A 503 -18.87 6.78 6.16
N MET A 504 -19.46 6.61 7.34
CA MET A 504 -20.31 7.60 7.98
C MET A 504 -19.47 8.81 8.40
N ILE A 505 -19.32 9.81 7.53
CA ILE A 505 -19.06 11.19 8.00
C ILE A 505 -20.14 12.16 7.52
N PHE A 506 -20.98 11.82 6.52
CA PHE A 506 -21.98 12.79 6.01
C PHE A 506 -23.44 12.35 5.92
N LEU A 507 -23.84 11.22 6.52
CA LEU A 507 -25.26 10.84 6.62
C LEU A 507 -25.56 10.17 7.97
N ALA A 508 -25.34 10.94 9.04
CA ALA A 508 -25.98 10.75 10.35
C ALA A 508 -27.18 11.71 10.49
N LEU A 509 -27.99 11.80 9.44
CA LEU A 509 -29.32 12.40 9.45
C LEU A 509 -30.25 11.43 8.73
N ILE A 510 -30.56 10.34 9.43
CA ILE A 510 -31.88 9.71 9.57
C ILE A 510 -31.70 8.80 10.81
N HIS A 511 -32.43 9.17 11.86
CA HIS A 511 -32.57 8.68 13.24
C HIS A 511 -31.79 7.39 13.61
N LEU A 512 -30.93 7.44 14.64
CA LEU A 512 -31.36 7.21 16.02
C LEU A 512 -30.97 8.34 16.97
N VAL A 513 -31.84 9.34 17.02
CA VAL A 513 -32.00 10.17 18.21
C VAL A 513 -32.74 9.28 19.23
N SER A 514 -32.08 8.91 20.32
CA SER A 514 -32.63 8.52 21.64
C SER A 514 -33.79 7.52 21.82
N SER A 515 -34.49 7.03 20.80
CA SER A 515 -35.76 6.31 20.98
C SER A 515 -35.74 4.79 20.74
N GLU A 516 -34.66 4.19 20.22
CA GLU A 516 -34.58 2.73 20.05
C GLU A 516 -33.37 2.15 20.80
N CYS A 517 -33.48 2.13 22.12
CA CYS A 517 -32.59 1.33 22.96
C CYS A 517 -32.85 -0.15 22.64
N VAL A 518 -31.83 -0.88 22.18
CA VAL A 518 -31.96 -2.29 21.82
C VAL A 518 -31.65 -3.16 23.04
N LYS A 519 -32.38 -4.27 23.21
CA LYS A 519 -32.12 -5.21 24.30
C LYS A 519 -30.83 -5.98 24.02
N ILE A 520 -29.91 -5.99 24.97
CA ILE A 520 -28.66 -6.74 24.93
C ILE A 520 -28.73 -7.85 25.98
N GLU A 521 -28.41 -9.08 25.60
CA GLU A 521 -28.44 -10.23 26.51
C GLU A 521 -27.22 -11.14 26.34
N CYS A 522 -26.80 -11.75 27.43
CA CYS A 522 -25.82 -12.82 27.43
C CYS A 522 -26.42 -14.12 26.90
N GLN A 523 -25.64 -14.84 26.10
CA GLN A 523 -25.93 -16.21 25.72
C GLN A 523 -25.08 -17.16 26.56
N ASP A 524 -25.73 -18.05 27.31
CA ASP A 524 -25.08 -18.94 28.29
C ASP A 524 -24.14 -20.00 27.65
N THR A 525 -24.26 -20.21 26.33
CA THR A 525 -23.48 -21.21 25.58
C THR A 525 -22.90 -20.60 24.31
N TYR A 526 -21.76 -21.12 23.84
CA TYR A 526 -21.20 -20.75 22.53
C TYR A 526 -22.23 -21.03 21.42
N ASP A 527 -22.29 -20.14 20.43
CA ASP A 527 -23.12 -20.36 19.24
C ASP A 527 -22.47 -21.45 18.37
N PRO A 528 -23.21 -22.51 17.99
CA PRO A 528 -22.67 -23.59 17.15
C PRO A 528 -22.20 -23.13 15.75
N ASP A 529 -22.67 -21.98 15.26
CA ASP A 529 -22.22 -21.32 14.03
C ASP A 529 -21.03 -20.37 14.27
N PHE A 530 -20.41 -20.41 15.46
CA PHE A 530 -19.29 -19.56 15.88
C PHE A 530 -19.61 -18.05 15.92
N ARG A 531 -20.89 -17.65 16.03
CA ARG A 531 -21.26 -16.26 16.26
C ARG A 531 -20.93 -15.83 17.69
N CYS A 532 -20.20 -14.73 17.84
CA CYS A 532 -19.99 -14.07 19.12
C CYS A 532 -20.92 -12.87 19.35
N ILE A 533 -21.48 -12.31 18.27
CA ILE A 533 -22.54 -11.31 18.31
C ILE A 533 -23.61 -11.73 17.29
N GLU A 534 -24.83 -11.96 17.75
CA GLU A 534 -26.00 -12.24 16.92
C GLU A 534 -26.95 -11.04 17.00
N ILE A 535 -27.39 -10.53 15.84
CA ILE A 535 -28.26 -9.35 15.78
C ILE A 535 -29.63 -9.73 15.22
N THR A 536 -30.61 -9.71 16.12
CA THR A 536 -32.03 -9.93 15.83
C THR A 536 -32.83 -8.71 16.31
N GLU A 537 -34.04 -8.91 16.86
CA GLU A 537 -34.71 -7.89 17.69
C GLU A 537 -33.97 -7.62 19.01
N THR A 538 -33.07 -8.53 19.39
CA THR A 538 -32.16 -8.45 20.54
C THR A 538 -30.72 -8.68 20.08
N ILE A 539 -29.75 -8.00 20.69
CA ILE A 539 -28.32 -8.25 20.48
C ILE A 539 -27.90 -9.32 21.49
N LYS A 540 -27.60 -10.53 21.01
CA LYS A 540 -27.08 -11.59 21.87
C LYS A 540 -25.56 -11.64 21.79
N VAL A 541 -24.93 -11.73 22.96
CA VAL A 541 -23.47 -11.80 23.08
C VAL A 541 -23.09 -13.17 23.64
N ALA A 542 -22.30 -13.91 22.88
CA ALA A 542 -21.86 -15.26 23.23
C ALA A 542 -20.33 -15.30 23.38
N ALA A 543 -19.82 -16.16 24.25
CA ALA A 543 -18.40 -16.42 24.39
C ALA A 543 -17.84 -17.22 23.21
N CYS A 544 -16.60 -16.94 22.83
CA CYS A 544 -15.89 -17.72 21.83
C CYS A 544 -15.33 -19.03 22.40
N PRO A 545 -15.25 -20.11 21.60
CA PRO A 545 -14.55 -21.33 21.99
C PRO A 545 -13.08 -21.08 22.34
N ALA A 546 -12.49 -21.98 23.14
CA ALA A 546 -11.07 -21.91 23.50
C ALA A 546 -10.18 -21.83 22.25
N GLY A 547 -9.21 -20.92 22.26
CA GLY A 547 -8.34 -20.67 21.10
C GLY A 547 -8.88 -19.63 20.10
N MET A 548 -10.05 -19.04 20.34
CA MET A 548 -10.69 -18.04 19.49
C MET A 548 -11.06 -16.77 20.28
N TYR A 549 -11.16 -15.62 19.60
CA TYR A 549 -11.59 -14.34 20.14
C TYR A 549 -12.67 -13.72 19.24
N CYS A 550 -13.51 -12.84 19.79
CA CYS A 550 -14.43 -12.06 18.99
C CYS A 550 -13.79 -10.73 18.59
N PRO A 551 -13.73 -10.39 17.30
CA PRO A 551 -13.10 -9.15 16.84
C PRO A 551 -13.87 -7.89 17.26
N SER A 552 -15.14 -8.01 17.65
CA SER A 552 -16.03 -6.87 17.91
C SER A 552 -16.50 -6.72 19.35
N TYR A 553 -15.96 -7.48 20.33
CA TYR A 553 -16.32 -7.26 21.74
C TYR A 553 -16.05 -5.82 22.18
N SER A 554 -14.89 -5.25 21.83
CA SER A 554 -14.56 -3.85 22.13
C SER A 554 -15.56 -2.84 21.56
N SER A 555 -16.26 -3.19 20.48
CA SER A 555 -17.27 -2.39 19.78
C SER A 555 -18.67 -2.48 20.37
N ILE A 556 -18.98 -3.50 21.18
CA ILE A 556 -20.31 -3.67 21.80
C ILE A 556 -20.64 -2.50 22.73
N ALA A 557 -19.62 -1.96 23.41
CA ALA A 557 -19.84 -0.94 24.43
C ALA A 557 -19.25 0.42 24.10
N THR A 558 -18.36 0.50 23.11
CA THR A 558 -18.16 1.75 22.38
C THR A 558 -19.35 1.93 21.43
N TYR A 559 -20.53 2.20 22.00
CA TYR A 559 -21.70 2.80 21.32
C TYR A 559 -21.38 4.20 20.76
N ASN A 560 -20.11 4.53 20.60
CA ASN A 560 -19.60 5.81 20.13
C ASN A 560 -19.32 5.67 18.65
N GLN A 561 -20.33 6.11 17.91
CA GLN A 561 -20.24 6.48 16.51
C GLN A 561 -20.16 5.30 15.54
N LYS A 562 -21.32 5.03 14.92
CA LYS A 562 -21.43 4.65 13.49
C LYS A 562 -21.11 3.19 13.12
N LEU A 563 -21.49 2.21 13.92
CA LEU A 563 -21.50 0.80 13.48
C LEU A 563 -22.92 0.33 13.13
N THR A 564 -23.04 -0.28 11.96
CA THR A 564 -24.15 -1.18 11.66
C THR A 564 -23.78 -2.51 12.29
N PHE A 565 -24.59 -2.96 13.23
CA PHE A 565 -24.43 -4.28 13.80
C PHE A 565 -24.71 -5.31 12.69
N VAL A 566 -23.69 -6.10 12.36
CA VAL A 566 -23.80 -7.32 11.55
C VAL A 566 -23.35 -8.50 12.41
N ASP A 567 -23.93 -9.67 12.19
CA ASP A 567 -23.52 -10.89 12.89
C ASP A 567 -22.00 -11.02 12.85
N THR A 568 -21.39 -11.17 14.03
CA THR A 568 -19.94 -11.24 14.19
C THR A 568 -19.56 -12.64 14.63
N TYR A 569 -18.50 -13.17 14.04
CA TYR A 569 -18.02 -14.53 14.24
C TYR A 569 -16.69 -14.53 14.98
N CYS A 570 -16.49 -15.55 15.80
CA CYS A 570 -15.23 -15.82 16.47
C CYS A 570 -14.12 -16.09 15.45
N GLU A 571 -12.95 -15.51 15.70
CA GLU A 571 -11.73 -15.69 14.92
C GLU A 571 -10.67 -16.41 15.75
N PRO A 572 -9.74 -17.18 15.15
CA PRO A 572 -8.64 -17.77 15.89
C PRO A 572 -7.78 -16.72 16.59
N LEU A 573 -7.38 -16.96 17.84
CA LEU A 573 -6.49 -16.07 18.58
C LEU A 573 -5.20 -15.85 17.77
N PRO A 574 -4.76 -14.59 17.58
CA PRO A 574 -3.43 -14.34 17.04
C PRO A 574 -2.40 -14.90 18.04
N TYR A 575 -1.76 -15.99 17.66
CA TYR A 575 -0.67 -16.68 18.36
C TYR A 575 0.14 -15.80 19.34
N SER A 576 0.25 -16.21 20.61
CA SER A 576 1.51 -16.19 21.38
C SER A 576 1.35 -17.05 22.66
N PRO A 577 2.40 -17.72 23.21
CA PRO A 577 3.68 -17.11 23.53
C PRO A 577 4.91 -17.95 23.07
N PRO A 578 6.14 -17.61 23.52
CA PRO A 578 7.29 -17.29 22.70
C PRO A 578 8.08 -18.53 22.25
N VAL A 579 8.22 -18.71 20.93
CA VAL A 579 9.16 -19.70 20.38
C VAL A 579 10.53 -19.03 20.23
N ASP A 580 11.54 -19.59 20.91
CA ASP A 580 12.97 -19.27 20.88
C ASP A 580 13.37 -18.06 20.01
N LEU A 581 13.50 -16.91 20.67
CA LEU A 581 13.73 -15.57 20.12
C LEU A 581 15.01 -15.41 19.30
N CYS A 582 15.86 -16.43 19.14
CA CYS A 582 17.13 -16.34 18.42
C CYS A 582 17.39 -17.43 17.38
N THR A 583 16.40 -18.28 17.08
CA THR A 583 16.56 -19.32 16.06
C THR A 583 16.12 -18.88 14.68
N ASN A 584 15.30 -17.83 14.54
CA ASN A 584 14.71 -17.42 13.25
C ASN A 584 14.37 -15.91 13.11
N THR A 585 14.98 -15.04 13.91
CA THR A 585 14.66 -13.60 14.02
C THR A 585 15.88 -12.76 13.67
N THR A 586 15.86 -12.13 12.49
CA THR A 586 16.80 -11.06 12.15
C THR A 586 16.26 -9.76 12.76
N TYR A 587 16.72 -9.40 13.97
CA TYR A 587 16.50 -8.04 14.47
C TYR A 587 17.35 -7.07 13.62
N ASP A 588 16.69 -6.04 13.10
CA ASP A 588 17.33 -4.92 12.41
C ASP A 588 18.32 -4.19 13.36
N GLN A 589 19.32 -3.48 12.82
CA GLN A 589 20.35 -2.75 13.59
C GLN A 589 19.79 -1.47 14.27
N SER A 590 18.64 -1.58 14.93
CA SER A 590 17.86 -0.45 15.43
C SER A 590 17.24 -0.68 16.81
N GLN A 591 17.56 -1.78 17.51
CA GLN A 591 17.01 -2.04 18.85
C GLN A 591 17.62 -1.09 19.89
N LEU A 592 16.77 -0.50 20.72
CA LEU A 592 17.17 0.43 21.78
C LEU A 592 17.44 -0.33 23.09
N PRO A 593 18.14 0.28 24.06
CA PRO A 593 18.29 -0.34 25.37
C PRO A 593 16.94 -0.71 26.00
N GLY A 594 16.82 -1.95 26.49
CA GLY A 594 15.58 -2.56 26.97
C GLY A 594 14.85 -3.45 25.95
N ASP A 595 15.18 -3.32 24.66
CA ASP A 595 14.62 -4.16 23.60
C ASP A 595 15.29 -5.53 23.52
N GLN A 596 14.58 -6.51 22.96
CA GLN A 596 15.11 -7.86 22.77
C GLN A 596 16.19 -7.88 21.68
N CYS A 597 17.23 -8.68 21.91
CA CYS A 597 18.32 -8.88 20.97
C CYS A 597 18.81 -10.32 21.00
N CYS A 598 19.53 -10.73 19.95
CA CYS A 598 20.23 -12.01 19.91
C CYS A 598 21.74 -11.88 19.87
N ASN A 599 22.23 -10.76 19.32
CA ASN A 599 23.63 -10.42 19.29
C ASN A 599 23.81 -8.89 19.33
N ASN A 600 25.03 -8.46 19.58
CA ASN A 600 25.40 -7.04 19.72
C ASN A 600 25.00 -6.17 18.52
N ASN A 601 24.97 -6.73 17.31
CA ASN A 601 24.64 -5.96 16.11
C ASN A 601 23.16 -5.58 16.04
N ASN A 602 22.29 -6.24 16.83
CA ASN A 602 20.89 -5.87 16.90
C ASN A 602 20.69 -4.57 17.70
N CYS A 603 21.60 -4.28 18.63
CA CYS A 603 21.49 -3.16 19.55
C CYS A 603 22.21 -1.93 19.00
N LEU A 604 21.56 -0.77 19.03
CA LEU A 604 22.18 0.51 18.67
C LEU A 604 23.35 0.89 19.58
N SER A 605 23.34 0.42 20.83
CA SER A 605 24.48 0.54 21.75
C SER A 605 25.65 -0.37 21.39
N GLY A 606 25.44 -1.38 20.55
CA GLY A 606 26.39 -2.46 20.29
C GLY A 606 26.52 -3.46 21.45
N ILE A 607 25.61 -3.45 22.43
CA ILE A 607 25.68 -4.30 23.63
C ILE A 607 24.38 -5.07 23.78
N CYS A 608 24.44 -6.39 23.56
CA CYS A 608 23.36 -7.33 23.82
C CYS A 608 23.76 -8.25 24.98
N ASN A 609 22.96 -8.28 26.04
CA ASN A 609 23.23 -9.03 27.25
C ASN A 609 21.96 -9.76 27.70
N ASN A 610 22.05 -11.08 27.91
CA ASN A 610 20.89 -11.92 28.27
C ASN A 610 19.66 -11.69 27.37
N LEU A 611 19.90 -11.57 26.06
CA LEU A 611 18.88 -11.32 25.03
C LEU A 611 18.18 -9.96 25.13
N ILE A 612 18.77 -8.99 25.83
CA ILE A 612 18.26 -7.62 25.95
C ILE A 612 19.38 -6.62 25.62
N CYS A 613 19.06 -5.56 24.89
CA CYS A 613 20.01 -4.50 24.60
C CYS A 613 20.31 -3.69 25.86
N ASP A 614 21.58 -3.55 26.20
CA ASP A 614 22.06 -2.71 27.30
C ASP A 614 22.45 -1.33 26.76
N GLY A 615 22.23 -0.27 27.55
CA GLY A 615 22.63 1.09 27.17
C GLY A 615 24.08 1.41 27.52
N LEU A 616 24.63 2.44 26.89
CA LEU A 616 25.99 2.90 27.12
C LEU A 616 26.16 3.45 28.54
N THR A 617 27.25 3.05 29.20
CA THR A 617 27.56 3.47 30.58
C THR A 617 27.97 4.94 30.67
N LYS A 618 27.93 5.50 31.88
CA LYS A 618 28.36 6.88 32.14
C LYS A 618 29.79 7.12 31.67
N GLY A 619 30.00 8.20 30.91
CA GLY A 619 31.29 8.58 30.32
C GLY A 619 31.58 8.00 28.94
N SER A 620 30.79 7.04 28.46
CA SER A 620 30.89 6.51 27.08
C SER A 620 30.51 7.58 26.05
N SER A 621 31.17 7.59 24.89
CA SER A 621 30.80 8.50 23.80
C SER A 621 29.45 8.12 23.22
N CYS A 622 28.60 9.12 22.98
CA CYS A 622 27.25 8.95 22.45
C CYS A 622 26.99 9.99 21.36
N ILE A 623 26.08 9.64 20.46
CA ILE A 623 25.54 10.54 19.42
C ILE A 623 24.08 10.92 19.69
N ASP A 624 23.39 10.13 20.51
CA ASP A 624 21.98 10.27 20.81
C ASP A 624 21.71 9.86 22.27
N SER A 625 20.74 10.48 22.94
CA SER A 625 20.41 10.16 24.33
C SER A 625 19.74 8.80 24.50
N SER A 626 19.08 8.28 23.46
CA SER A 626 18.36 7.01 23.49
C SER A 626 19.25 5.77 23.64
N ILE A 627 20.54 5.88 23.28
CA ILE A 627 21.50 4.77 23.40
C ILE A 627 22.22 4.73 24.76
N CYS A 628 22.10 5.76 25.59
CA CYS A 628 22.67 5.77 26.94
C CYS A 628 21.88 4.84 27.88
N ALA A 629 22.51 4.32 28.93
CA ALA A 629 21.84 3.47 29.92
C ALA A 629 20.70 4.22 30.66
N PRO A 630 19.70 3.51 31.22
CA PRO A 630 18.57 4.16 31.89
C PRO A 630 19.03 5.13 32.98
N GLY A 631 18.47 6.34 32.99
CA GLY A 631 18.86 7.42 33.91
C GLY A 631 20.11 8.20 33.48
N LEU A 632 20.57 7.99 32.25
CA LEU A 632 21.61 8.78 31.59
C LEU A 632 21.07 9.38 30.28
N TYR A 633 21.70 10.46 29.82
CA TYR A 633 21.43 11.10 28.54
C TYR A 633 22.73 11.53 27.86
N CYS A 634 22.68 11.84 26.57
CA CYS A 634 23.85 12.30 25.84
C CYS A 634 24.10 13.78 26.12
N GLY A 635 25.12 14.06 26.94
CA GLY A 635 25.45 15.41 27.37
C GLY A 635 26.16 16.25 26.29
N PRO A 636 26.36 17.56 26.54
CA PRO A 636 26.94 18.49 25.57
C PRO A 636 28.35 18.12 25.06
N SER A 637 29.07 17.29 25.82
CA SER A 637 30.38 16.77 25.44
C SER A 637 30.32 15.46 24.65
N ASN A 638 29.16 15.10 24.08
CA ASN A 638 28.90 13.84 23.37
C ASN A 638 29.28 12.60 24.20
N THR A 639 28.97 12.64 25.49
CA THR A 639 29.19 11.52 26.43
C THR A 639 27.96 11.29 27.29
N CYS A 640 27.69 10.03 27.65
CA CYS A 640 26.56 9.68 28.50
C CYS A 640 26.78 10.23 29.92
N VAL A 641 25.90 11.12 30.37
CA VAL A 641 25.95 11.78 31.69
C VAL A 641 24.64 11.54 32.45
N THR A 642 24.66 11.78 33.76
CA THR A 642 23.49 11.57 34.61
C THR A 642 22.36 12.52 34.24
N SER A 643 21.14 11.99 34.13
CA SER A 643 19.94 12.76 33.86
C SER A 643 19.70 13.91 34.85
N LEU A 644 19.06 14.95 34.36
CA LEU A 644 18.71 16.16 35.07
C LEU A 644 17.61 15.91 36.11
N LYS A 645 17.79 16.50 37.29
CA LYS A 645 16.85 16.38 38.40
C LYS A 645 15.61 17.25 38.18
N LYS A 646 14.53 16.95 38.92
CA LYS A 646 13.32 17.77 39.02
C LYS A 646 13.64 19.28 39.07
N GLY A 647 12.97 20.07 38.23
CA GLY A 647 13.10 21.53 38.18
C GLY A 647 14.37 22.05 37.48
N SER A 648 15.25 21.18 36.98
CA SER A 648 16.38 21.61 36.14
C SER A 648 15.91 22.08 34.78
N LYS A 649 16.67 22.99 34.14
CA LYS A 649 16.41 23.41 32.77
C LYS A 649 16.76 22.28 31.80
N CYS A 650 15.85 21.97 30.90
CA CYS A 650 16.00 20.91 29.89
C CYS A 650 15.59 21.42 28.51
N ILE A 651 15.96 20.67 27.47
CA ILE A 651 15.56 20.91 26.08
C ILE A 651 14.56 19.85 25.60
N ASN A 652 14.73 18.60 26.03
CA ASN A 652 13.86 17.48 25.67
C ASN A 652 13.71 16.50 26.84
N ASP A 653 12.71 15.61 26.76
CA ASP A 653 12.37 14.66 27.82
C ASP A 653 13.53 13.76 28.25
N LEU A 654 14.37 13.37 27.30
CA LEU A 654 15.45 12.40 27.50
C LEU A 654 16.54 12.93 28.43
N GLU A 655 16.64 14.26 28.59
CA GLU A 655 17.57 14.86 29.54
C GLU A 655 17.10 14.71 30.98
N CYS A 656 15.81 14.52 31.22
CA CYS A 656 15.24 14.45 32.56
C CYS A 656 15.43 13.07 33.19
N GLN A 657 15.32 12.98 34.52
CA GLN A 657 15.34 11.69 35.22
C GLN A 657 14.10 10.84 34.88
N ILE A 658 14.20 9.51 35.01
CA ILE A 658 13.08 8.58 34.73
C ILE A 658 11.84 8.98 35.54
N GLY A 659 10.66 8.95 34.89
CA GLY A 659 9.40 9.43 35.46
C GLY A 659 9.17 10.94 35.34
N TYR A 660 10.06 11.65 34.66
CA TYR A 660 9.98 13.09 34.39
C TYR A 660 10.11 13.34 32.89
N GLY A 661 9.63 14.48 32.41
CA GLY A 661 9.83 14.96 31.05
C GLY A 661 10.09 16.47 31.04
N CYS A 662 10.44 17.01 29.89
CA CYS A 662 10.69 18.43 29.70
C CYS A 662 9.39 19.14 29.32
N ASN A 663 8.87 19.94 30.25
CA ASN A 663 7.69 20.77 30.01
C ASN A 663 8.09 22.23 30.10
N LYS A 664 7.93 22.98 29.00
CA LYS A 664 8.27 24.41 28.93
C LYS A 664 9.69 24.72 29.41
N GLY A 665 10.63 23.83 29.06
CA GLY A 665 12.05 23.96 29.36
C GLY A 665 12.47 23.57 30.79
N PHE A 666 11.61 22.93 31.57
CA PHE A 666 11.96 22.42 32.90
C PHE A 666 11.57 20.95 33.08
N CYS A 667 12.39 20.18 33.81
CA CYS A 667 12.08 18.79 34.13
C CYS A 667 10.94 18.69 35.14
N ILE A 668 9.77 18.28 34.66
CA ILE A 668 8.53 18.12 35.42
C ILE A 668 8.17 16.64 35.51
N GLU A 669 7.66 16.24 36.68
CA GLU A 669 7.23 14.86 36.94
C GLU A 669 5.98 14.55 36.12
N LEU A 670 5.89 13.36 35.53
CA LEU A 670 4.69 12.93 34.82
C LEU A 670 3.50 12.83 35.80
N TRP A 671 2.30 13.14 35.30
CA TRP A 671 1.04 13.15 36.06
C TRP A 671 1.13 13.89 37.41
N SER A 672 1.66 15.12 37.39
CA SER A 672 1.91 15.90 38.62
C SER A 672 1.32 17.30 38.60
N LEU A 673 0.90 17.80 37.45
CA LEU A 673 0.35 19.14 37.30
C LEU A 673 -1.17 19.09 37.41
N GLY A 674 -1.72 19.93 38.29
CA GLY A 674 -3.16 20.10 38.44
C GLY A 674 -3.78 20.92 37.31
N LEU A 675 -5.08 21.18 37.39
CA LEU A 675 -5.82 22.01 36.43
C LEU A 675 -5.16 23.37 36.19
N THR A 676 -5.34 23.94 34.99
CA THR A 676 -4.86 25.28 34.57
C THR A 676 -3.34 25.46 34.49
N TYR A 677 -2.54 24.43 34.80
CA TYR A 677 -1.10 24.49 34.55
C TYR A 677 -0.81 24.35 33.06
N GLY A 678 0.02 25.24 32.52
CA GLY A 678 0.36 25.21 31.11
C GLY A 678 1.29 24.03 30.79
N VAL A 679 0.93 23.27 29.77
CA VAL A 679 1.67 22.06 29.36
C VAL A 679 1.88 22.00 27.85
N GLU A 680 2.96 21.34 27.44
CA GLU A 680 3.24 20.98 26.05
C GLU A 680 2.64 19.61 25.68
N ASP A 681 2.39 18.75 26.68
CA ASP A 681 1.85 17.40 26.52
C ASP A 681 0.94 17.05 27.72
N ALA A 682 -0.13 16.30 27.48
CA ALA A 682 -1.09 15.89 28.51
C ALA A 682 -0.49 14.94 29.56
N LYS A 683 0.63 14.25 29.25
CA LYS A 683 1.33 13.34 30.18
C LYS A 683 1.81 14.00 31.48
N PHE A 684 1.92 15.31 31.52
CA PHE A 684 2.28 16.04 32.74
C PHE A 684 1.10 16.29 33.67
N CYS A 685 -0.13 16.19 33.16
CA CYS A 685 -1.36 16.48 33.89
C CYS A 685 -1.80 15.29 34.72
N GLU A 686 -2.29 15.51 35.94
CA GLU A 686 -2.78 14.44 36.82
C GLU A 686 -3.91 13.59 36.17
N SER A 687 -4.68 14.21 35.28
CA SER A 687 -5.77 13.60 34.50
C SER A 687 -5.31 12.90 33.22
N ASN A 688 -4.03 13.04 32.86
CA ASN A 688 -3.51 12.71 31.53
C ASN A 688 -4.32 13.36 30.39
N TYR A 689 -4.88 14.55 30.63
CA TYR A 689 -5.69 15.30 29.69
C TYR A 689 -5.33 16.79 29.71
N ALA A 690 -5.25 17.39 28.52
CA ALA A 690 -4.98 18.81 28.36
C ALA A 690 -5.94 19.41 27.34
N PHE A 691 -6.38 20.64 27.60
CA PHE A 691 -7.24 21.41 26.72
C PHE A 691 -6.63 22.80 26.52
N GLU A 692 -6.53 23.22 25.26
CA GLU A 692 -5.93 24.51 24.86
C GLU A 692 -4.51 24.77 25.45
N GLY A 693 -3.72 23.70 25.65
CA GLY A 693 -2.35 23.80 26.16
C GLY A 693 -2.25 23.93 27.69
N TYR A 694 -3.31 23.60 28.41
CA TYR A 694 -3.34 23.57 29.87
C TYR A 694 -3.91 22.25 30.37
N CYS A 695 -3.44 21.80 31.52
CA CYS A 695 -3.99 20.64 32.19
C CYS A 695 -5.46 20.87 32.51
N ASP A 696 -6.27 19.86 32.18
CA ASP A 696 -7.72 19.97 32.27
C ASP A 696 -8.35 18.61 32.60
N MET A 697 -9.65 18.62 32.86
CA MET A 697 -10.50 17.45 33.05
C MET A 697 -11.87 17.73 32.44
N ILE A 698 -12.67 16.68 32.29
CA ILE A 698 -14.02 16.80 31.77
C ILE A 698 -15.03 16.80 32.92
N GLN A 699 -15.98 17.72 32.85
CA GLN A 699 -17.15 17.78 33.71
C GLN A 699 -18.40 17.55 32.88
N ILE A 700 -19.27 16.67 33.35
CA ILE A 700 -20.50 16.34 32.64
C ILE A 700 -21.63 17.22 33.16
N TYR A 701 -22.40 17.80 32.25
CA TYR A 701 -23.58 18.59 32.53
C TYR A 701 -24.80 17.97 31.83
N LEU A 702 -25.92 17.99 32.52
CA LEU A 702 -27.22 17.56 32.00
C LEU A 702 -28.22 18.67 32.29
N ASN A 703 -28.89 19.19 31.25
CA ASN A 703 -29.87 20.28 31.37
C ASN A 703 -29.32 21.48 32.19
N GLY A 704 -28.04 21.82 31.98
CA GLY A 704 -27.36 22.92 32.68
C GLY A 704 -26.87 22.60 34.11
N THR A 705 -27.13 21.40 34.63
CA THR A 705 -26.70 20.97 35.96
C THR A 705 -25.48 20.05 35.86
N LYS A 706 -24.41 20.34 36.62
CA LYS A 706 -23.23 19.47 36.69
C LYS A 706 -23.60 18.13 37.36
N LEU A 707 -23.29 17.02 36.71
CA LEU A 707 -23.35 15.69 37.32
C LEU A 707 -22.07 15.47 38.14
N ILE A 708 -22.22 15.27 39.45
CA ILE A 708 -21.11 15.28 40.42
C ILE A 708 -20.70 13.89 40.92
N SER A 709 -21.46 12.85 40.62
CA SER A 709 -21.17 11.48 41.06
C SER A 709 -21.62 10.45 40.03
N GLU A 710 -20.89 9.34 39.97
CA GLU A 710 -21.28 8.16 39.22
C GLU A 710 -22.71 7.71 39.62
N PRO A 711 -23.51 7.16 38.68
CA PRO A 711 -23.11 6.69 37.35
C PRO A 711 -23.34 7.67 36.19
N PHE A 712 -23.56 8.96 36.47
CA PHE A 712 -23.87 9.98 35.45
C PHE A 712 -25.12 9.65 34.62
N THR A 713 -26.21 9.35 35.30
CA THR A 713 -27.48 8.93 34.68
C THR A 713 -28.16 10.05 33.89
N CYS A 714 -28.79 9.69 32.77
CA CYS A 714 -29.59 10.59 31.94
C CYS A 714 -30.83 9.85 31.40
N ASN A 715 -31.85 10.60 30.97
CA ASN A 715 -32.91 10.02 30.14
C ASN A 715 -32.40 9.93 28.71
N LEU A 716 -32.85 8.93 27.94
CA LEU A 716 -32.36 8.74 26.58
C LEU A 716 -32.51 10.00 25.71
N VAL A 717 -33.59 10.76 25.93
CA VAL A 717 -33.88 12.03 25.21
C VAL A 717 -33.00 13.20 25.62
N ASP A 718 -32.25 13.09 26.71
CA ASP A 718 -31.37 14.15 27.18
C ASP A 718 -30.05 14.18 26.39
N THR A 719 -29.47 15.38 26.29
CA THR A 719 -28.13 15.60 25.74
C THR A 719 -27.15 15.82 26.87
N CYS A 720 -26.10 14.99 26.90
CA CYS A 720 -24.97 15.11 27.81
C CYS A 720 -23.99 16.16 27.26
N VAL A 721 -23.70 17.18 28.05
CA VAL A 721 -22.79 18.26 27.69
C VAL A 721 -21.49 18.08 28.45
N TYR A 722 -20.37 17.98 27.75
CA TYR A 722 -19.05 17.77 28.32
C TYR A 722 -18.31 19.10 28.33
N HIS A 723 -18.00 19.62 29.51
CA HIS A 723 -17.28 20.87 29.69
C HIS A 723 -15.85 20.63 30.14
N SER A 724 -14.95 21.47 29.65
CA SER A 724 -13.65 21.70 30.29
C SER A 724 -13.85 22.15 31.74
N ALA A 725 -13.20 21.46 32.68
CA ALA A 725 -13.23 21.80 34.10
C ALA A 725 -12.50 23.13 34.38
N ALA A 726 -11.37 23.33 33.73
CA ALA A 726 -10.50 24.50 33.89
C ALA A 726 -11.14 25.78 33.32
N PHE A 727 -11.74 25.70 32.14
CA PHE A 727 -12.21 26.87 31.38
C PHE A 727 -13.73 27.00 31.33
N ARG A 728 -14.48 26.00 31.83
CA ARG A 728 -15.95 25.94 31.75
C ARG A 728 -16.50 26.12 30.33
N LYS A 729 -15.70 25.72 29.35
CA LYS A 729 -16.02 25.79 27.92
C LYS A 729 -16.59 24.45 27.47
N SER A 730 -17.64 24.48 26.65
CA SER A 730 -18.16 23.26 26.03
C SER A 730 -17.09 22.62 25.16
N TYR A 731 -16.75 21.37 25.49
CA TYR A 731 -15.86 20.50 24.73
C TYR A 731 -16.64 19.72 23.69
N ASP A 732 -17.77 19.12 24.11
CA ASP A 732 -18.59 18.28 23.26
C ASP A 732 -20.04 18.16 23.78
N GLU A 733 -20.97 17.81 22.91
CA GLU A 733 -22.40 17.61 23.21
C GLU A 733 -22.92 16.37 22.51
N GLU A 734 -23.31 15.36 23.28
CA GLU A 734 -23.64 14.04 22.74
C GLU A 734 -24.89 13.47 23.43
N PRO A 735 -25.70 12.66 22.74
CA PRO A 735 -26.91 12.08 23.32
C PRO A 735 -26.58 11.11 24.46
N CYS A 736 -27.53 10.95 25.37
CA CYS A 736 -27.46 9.94 26.43
C CYS A 736 -27.27 8.52 25.87
N LEU A 737 -26.32 7.75 26.40
CA LEU A 737 -26.03 6.39 25.94
C LEU A 737 -27.04 5.38 26.54
N CYS A 738 -27.63 4.54 25.70
CA CYS A 738 -28.60 3.51 26.12
C CYS A 738 -27.98 2.47 27.06
N SER A 739 -28.77 2.03 28.05
CA SER A 739 -28.37 1.00 29.03
C SER A 739 -28.28 -0.41 28.45
N GLY A 740 -28.73 -0.63 27.22
CA GLY A 740 -28.87 -1.97 26.62
C GLY A 740 -30.13 -2.72 27.09
N ASP A 741 -31.05 -2.06 27.79
CA ASP A 741 -32.38 -2.58 28.08
C ASP A 741 -33.45 -1.51 27.76
N PRO A 742 -34.28 -1.72 26.71
CA PRO A 742 -35.36 -0.80 26.35
C PRO A 742 -36.35 -0.53 27.49
N ASN A 743 -36.50 -1.45 28.45
CA ASN A 743 -37.46 -1.31 29.54
C ASN A 743 -37.02 -0.30 30.59
N LEU A 744 -35.71 -0.08 30.76
CA LEU A 744 -35.18 0.82 31.78
C LEU A 744 -35.45 2.30 31.44
N LYS A 745 -35.59 2.65 30.15
CA LYS A 745 -35.73 4.04 29.64
C LYS A 745 -34.68 5.04 30.18
N GLN A 746 -33.62 4.50 30.77
CA GLN A 746 -32.52 5.20 31.42
C GLN A 746 -31.26 4.93 30.63
N GLY A 747 -30.40 5.93 30.55
CA GLY A 747 -29.08 5.83 29.98
C GLY A 747 -28.03 6.52 30.85
N TYR A 748 -26.82 6.64 30.30
CA TYR A 748 -25.67 7.18 31.01
C TYR A 748 -24.85 8.11 30.11
N CYS A 749 -24.40 9.22 30.67
CA CYS A 749 -23.41 10.09 30.05
C CYS A 749 -22.03 9.45 30.23
N GLY A 750 -21.72 8.49 29.36
CA GLY A 750 -20.53 7.63 29.47
C GLY A 750 -19.37 8.00 28.53
N LEU A 751 -19.44 9.12 27.80
CA LEU A 751 -18.35 9.51 26.91
C LEU A 751 -17.22 10.14 27.70
N TYR A 752 -15.99 9.91 27.21
CA TYR A 752 -14.78 10.49 27.77
C TYR A 752 -14.57 10.21 29.25
N ILE A 753 -15.18 9.15 29.80
CA ILE A 753 -15.12 8.81 31.23
C ILE A 753 -13.69 8.71 31.74
N ASN A 754 -12.73 8.33 30.89
CA ASN A 754 -11.31 8.28 31.26
C ASN A 754 -10.69 9.65 31.61
N HIS A 755 -11.36 10.74 31.26
CA HIS A 755 -10.91 12.12 31.53
C HIS A 755 -11.89 12.88 32.42
N VAL A 756 -12.98 12.24 32.85
CA VAL A 756 -13.96 12.85 33.76
C VAL A 756 -13.34 12.99 35.15
N GLU A 757 -13.59 14.14 35.77
CA GLU A 757 -13.14 14.46 37.12
C GLU A 757 -13.42 13.30 38.09
N GLY A 758 -12.38 12.85 38.80
CA GLY A 758 -12.45 11.75 39.77
C GLY A 758 -12.32 10.33 39.20
N MET A 759 -12.29 10.11 37.88
CA MET A 759 -12.31 8.76 37.30
C MET A 759 -10.94 8.09 37.17
N PHE A 760 -9.90 8.84 36.77
CA PHE A 760 -8.58 8.29 36.42
C PHE A 760 -7.40 8.95 37.17
N GLU A 761 -7.63 10.05 37.87
CA GLU A 761 -6.56 10.81 38.56
C GLU A 761 -5.75 9.93 39.51
N ASN A 762 -6.43 9.08 40.28
CA ASN A 762 -5.78 8.16 41.22
C ASN A 762 -5.02 7.05 40.50
N LEU A 763 -5.50 6.60 39.35
CA LEU A 763 -4.86 5.54 38.57
C LEU A 763 -3.53 6.02 37.98
N PHE A 764 -3.49 7.21 37.38
CA PHE A 764 -2.24 7.78 36.87
C PHE A 764 -1.27 8.15 38.00
N LYS A 765 -1.77 8.62 39.16
CA LYS A 765 -0.95 8.81 40.36
C LYS A 765 -0.32 7.49 40.85
N ASP A 766 -1.06 6.40 40.84
CA ASP A 766 -0.58 5.06 41.19
C ASP A 766 0.47 4.52 40.18
N MET A 767 0.45 5.00 38.93
CA MET A 767 1.36 4.58 37.86
C MET A 767 2.69 5.34 37.81
N LYS A 768 2.93 6.28 38.72
CA LYS A 768 4.24 6.94 38.85
C LYS A 768 5.38 5.94 39.05
N TYR A 769 6.50 6.20 38.40
CA TYR A 769 7.67 5.34 38.36
C TYR A 769 8.96 6.15 38.43
N SER A 770 10.05 5.52 38.85
CA SER A 770 11.37 6.15 38.98
C SER A 770 12.51 5.27 38.46
N SER A 771 12.17 4.10 37.92
CA SER A 771 13.08 3.12 37.33
C SER A 771 12.49 2.60 36.03
N SER A 772 13.36 2.22 35.08
CA SER A 772 13.00 1.58 33.82
C SER A 772 14.16 0.70 33.40
N LYS A 773 13.88 -0.44 32.78
CA LYS A 773 14.90 -1.26 32.08
C LYS A 773 15.20 -0.71 30.69
N CYS A 774 14.30 0.10 30.12
CA CYS A 774 14.46 0.74 28.83
C CYS A 774 15.11 2.12 28.96
N SER A 775 15.71 2.59 27.86
CA SER A 775 16.26 3.94 27.71
C SER A 775 15.49 4.79 26.70
N GLY A 776 15.89 6.06 26.56
CA GLY A 776 15.31 6.96 25.56
C GLY A 776 13.83 7.22 25.81
N ALA A 777 13.05 7.38 24.73
CA ALA A 777 11.64 7.74 24.83
C ALA A 777 10.81 6.73 25.65
N LYS A 778 11.14 5.43 25.57
CA LYS A 778 10.47 4.36 26.34
C LYS A 778 10.64 4.53 27.86
N ALA A 779 11.75 5.10 28.31
CA ALA A 779 12.00 5.40 29.72
C ALA A 779 11.21 6.62 30.23
N HIS A 780 10.64 7.41 29.31
CA HIS A 780 9.88 8.64 29.58
C HIS A 780 8.45 8.54 29.03
N SER A 781 8.00 7.32 28.74
CA SER A 781 6.67 7.06 28.18
C SER A 781 5.57 7.32 29.19
N SER A 782 4.39 7.66 28.67
CA SER A 782 3.14 7.72 29.41
C SER A 782 2.17 6.60 29.00
N ASP A 783 2.60 5.66 28.15
CA ASP A 783 1.82 4.48 27.77
C ASP A 783 2.04 3.35 28.80
N PRO A 784 0.99 2.93 29.53
CA PRO A 784 1.08 1.86 30.52
C PRO A 784 1.59 0.52 29.97
N PHE A 785 1.36 0.20 28.68
CA PHE A 785 1.88 -1.02 28.08
C PHE A 785 3.41 -0.97 27.94
N GLU A 786 3.94 0.14 27.42
CA GLU A 786 5.39 0.34 27.33
C GLU A 786 6.04 0.36 28.72
N LEU A 787 5.39 1.00 29.70
CA LEU A 787 5.90 1.04 31.08
C LEU A 787 5.96 -0.36 31.71
N TRP A 788 4.97 -1.21 31.46
CA TRP A 788 4.98 -2.59 31.93
C TRP A 788 6.07 -3.41 31.23
N GLN A 789 6.17 -3.31 29.90
CA GLN A 789 7.18 -4.01 29.11
C GLN A 789 8.61 -3.61 29.56
N CYS A 790 8.82 -2.34 29.88
CA CYS A 790 10.08 -1.80 30.39
C CYS A 790 10.31 -2.06 31.89
N GLY A 791 9.39 -2.73 32.58
CA GLY A 791 9.47 -2.99 34.02
C GLY A 791 9.43 -1.73 34.89
N SER A 792 8.92 -0.62 34.35
CA SER A 792 8.72 0.64 35.06
C SER A 792 7.52 0.58 36.01
N ILE A 793 6.52 -0.24 35.68
CA ILE A 793 5.37 -0.56 36.54
C ILE A 793 5.20 -2.09 36.65
N SER A 794 4.52 -2.54 37.71
CA SER A 794 4.23 -3.97 37.92
C SER A 794 3.09 -4.48 37.02
N SER A 795 3.02 -5.80 36.83
CA SER A 795 1.88 -6.44 36.12
C SER A 795 0.55 -6.05 36.75
N ASP A 796 0.45 -6.11 38.08
CA ASP A 796 -0.76 -5.73 38.82
C ASP A 796 -1.24 -4.30 38.51
N LYS A 797 -0.32 -3.36 38.32
CA LYS A 797 -0.66 -1.96 37.97
C LYS A 797 -1.17 -1.87 36.53
N TYR A 798 -0.54 -2.60 35.61
CA TYR A 798 -0.96 -2.64 34.21
C TYR A 798 -2.32 -3.32 34.04
N GLU A 799 -2.53 -4.45 34.71
CA GLU A 799 -3.81 -5.18 34.73
C GLU A 799 -4.93 -4.29 35.29
N LYS A 800 -4.69 -3.63 36.43
CA LYS A 800 -5.62 -2.64 37.00
C LYS A 800 -5.97 -1.52 36.01
N TYR A 801 -4.98 -1.05 35.23
CA TYR A 801 -5.22 -0.05 34.18
C TYR A 801 -6.08 -0.59 33.03
N VAL A 802 -5.77 -1.80 32.53
CA VAL A 802 -6.53 -2.45 31.45
C VAL A 802 -7.97 -2.69 31.88
N GLU A 803 -8.19 -3.24 33.07
CA GLU A 803 -9.54 -3.48 33.63
C GLU A 803 -10.32 -2.19 33.77
N THR A 804 -9.71 -1.15 34.35
CA THR A 804 -10.34 0.16 34.53
C THR A 804 -10.70 0.81 33.21
N THR A 805 -9.80 0.74 32.23
CA THR A 805 -10.01 1.31 30.89
C THR A 805 -11.13 0.59 30.16
N ARG A 806 -11.14 -0.75 30.17
CA ARG A 806 -12.22 -1.52 29.55
C ARG A 806 -13.57 -1.20 30.19
N ARG A 807 -13.65 -1.23 31.52
CA ARG A 807 -14.85 -0.85 32.26
C ARG A 807 -15.38 0.53 31.85
N ASN A 808 -14.50 1.53 31.77
CA ASN A 808 -14.88 2.91 31.48
C ASN A 808 -15.23 3.13 29.99
N LEU A 809 -14.60 2.41 29.06
CA LEU A 809 -15.03 2.37 27.65
C LEU A 809 -16.40 1.73 27.48
N ASN A 810 -16.81 0.89 28.44
CA ASN A 810 -18.07 0.16 28.45
C ASN A 810 -19.09 0.76 29.44
N TRP A 811 -18.96 2.05 29.80
CA TRP A 811 -19.60 2.64 30.97
C TRP A 811 -21.10 2.39 31.10
N ASN A 812 -21.85 2.60 30.02
CA ASN A 812 -23.30 2.44 29.98
C ASN A 812 -23.76 0.99 30.18
N LEU A 813 -23.01 0.02 29.65
CA LEU A 813 -23.30 -1.42 29.81
C LEU A 813 -22.81 -1.95 31.16
N TYR A 814 -21.67 -1.46 31.63
CA TYR A 814 -21.15 -1.77 32.96
C TYR A 814 -22.10 -1.27 34.06
N LYS A 815 -22.61 -0.05 33.95
CA LYS A 815 -23.53 0.51 34.95
C LYS A 815 -24.95 -0.01 34.87
N SER A 816 -25.38 -0.52 33.71
CA SER A 816 -26.70 -1.15 33.58
C SER A 816 -26.72 -2.61 34.04
N GLY A 817 -25.58 -3.30 34.06
CA GLY A 817 -25.47 -4.71 34.45
C GLY A 817 -26.02 -5.70 33.43
N VAL A 818 -26.40 -5.25 32.23
CA VAL A 818 -27.04 -6.10 31.19
C VAL A 818 -26.14 -7.22 30.68
N LEU A 819 -24.81 -7.10 30.86
CA LEU A 819 -23.83 -8.11 30.46
C LEU A 819 -23.17 -8.82 31.66
N ASP A 820 -23.62 -8.61 32.90
CA ASP A 820 -22.91 -9.13 34.09
C ASP A 820 -22.76 -10.66 34.11
N GLY A 821 -23.67 -11.38 33.43
CA GLY A 821 -23.63 -12.84 33.32
C GLY A 821 -22.57 -13.40 32.36
N CYS A 822 -22.01 -12.58 31.47
CA CYS A 822 -21.04 -13.04 30.47
C CYS A 822 -19.82 -12.13 30.29
N ALA A 823 -19.84 -10.90 30.83
CA ALA A 823 -18.80 -9.87 30.62
C ALA A 823 -17.39 -10.34 30.97
N GLU A 824 -17.24 -11.12 32.05
CA GLU A 824 -15.97 -11.70 32.46
C GLU A 824 -15.50 -12.78 31.48
N THR A 825 -16.39 -13.71 31.12
CA THR A 825 -16.13 -14.80 30.16
C THR A 825 -15.71 -14.28 28.78
N ILE A 826 -16.28 -13.16 28.33
CA ILE A 826 -15.94 -12.52 27.06
C ILE A 826 -14.82 -11.47 27.20
N THR A 827 -14.20 -11.37 28.37
CA THR A 827 -13.07 -10.47 28.68
C THR A 827 -13.35 -8.97 28.51
N LEU A 828 -14.63 -8.57 28.58
CA LEU A 828 -15.05 -7.16 28.49
C LEU A 828 -14.72 -6.41 29.77
N PHE A 829 -15.27 -6.82 30.91
CA PHE A 829 -15.01 -6.22 32.22
C PHE A 829 -15.44 -7.20 33.31
N THR A 830 -14.86 -7.08 34.49
CA THR A 830 -15.31 -7.82 35.68
C THR A 830 -16.64 -7.25 36.15
N SER A 831 -17.68 -8.09 36.23
CA SER A 831 -19.00 -7.66 36.71
C SER A 831 -18.94 -7.36 38.20
N GLY A 832 -19.49 -6.22 38.59
CA GLY A 832 -19.49 -5.78 39.98
C GLY A 832 -20.73 -6.30 40.70
N SER A 833 -20.75 -7.54 41.19
CA SER A 833 -21.84 -7.95 42.08
C SER A 833 -21.62 -7.44 43.50
N VAL A 834 -22.58 -6.65 43.99
CA VAL A 834 -23.28 -6.88 45.26
C VAL A 834 -22.39 -7.28 46.46
N LEU A 835 -22.33 -6.38 47.46
CA LEU A 835 -22.36 -6.72 48.89
C LEU A 835 -21.82 -8.12 49.24
N LEU A 836 -20.50 -8.28 49.29
CA LEU A 836 -19.87 -9.45 49.91
C LEU A 836 -19.06 -9.01 51.12
N GLY A 837 -19.80 -8.89 52.23
CA GLY A 837 -19.26 -9.32 53.49
C GLY A 837 -18.98 -10.82 53.43
N ILE A 838 -17.76 -11.17 53.82
CA ILE A 838 -17.33 -12.45 54.42
C ILE A 838 -17.17 -13.66 53.47
N LEU A 839 -15.97 -14.26 53.62
CA LEU A 839 -15.47 -15.57 53.15
C LEU A 839 -14.88 -15.54 51.72
N GLY A 840 -13.57 -15.63 51.47
CA GLY A 840 -12.47 -16.21 52.23
C GLY A 840 -12.15 -17.62 51.76
N GLY A 841 -11.18 -17.75 50.84
CA GLY A 841 -10.33 -18.95 50.71
C GLY A 841 -10.33 -19.69 49.36
N TRP A 842 -9.11 -20.11 48.98
CA TRP A 842 -8.70 -21.15 48.01
C TRP A 842 -8.61 -20.67 46.54
N ILE A 843 -7.46 -20.36 45.91
CA ILE A 843 -6.11 -20.99 45.77
C ILE A 843 -6.10 -22.33 44.98
N ILE A 844 -5.58 -22.24 43.74
CA ILE A 844 -4.80 -23.18 42.91
C ILE A 844 -5.43 -24.52 42.49
N VAL A 845 -5.57 -24.73 41.17
CA VAL A 845 -4.85 -25.78 40.38
C VAL A 845 -4.48 -25.20 39.02
#